data_AF-A0A164XL07-F1
#
_entry.id   AF-A0A164XL07-F1
#
_cell.length_a   1.000
_cell.length_b   1.000
_cell.length_c   1.000
_cell.angle_alpha   90.00
_cell.angle_beta   90.00
_cell.angle_gamma   90.00
#
_symmetry.space_group_name_H-M   'P 1'
#
loop_
_entity.id
_entity.type
_entity.pdbx_description
1 polymer ?
#
loop_
_entity_poly.entity_id
_entity_poly.type
_entity_poly.pdbx_seq_one_letter_code
_entity_poly.pdbx_strand_id
1 'polypeptide(L)'
;MSSKWRKAKLALGLNLRAYVPPHPTSSDDALLSPVASPANSSSPSARFSASFFTRSPKKTCSICLATMKHGDGCAIFTAECSHSFHFHCISSNVKHGNQICPVCRANWKEIPWQSSALEPPAGKARIDRVEWSHDYTSMAVRLPSPRPNSTRHVFPEPAVFDDDEALDDKTKNAEKIATYTSPLLEDIESCKTGTVMVQTFAEVPAVPEFSAYDNFTVLVHLKAPASFSESNCETAQSRLPQHSQSPRTPIDLVTVLDISGSMSGTKIALLKRAMGFVIQNLGYNDRLAVIAFSSTARRLFPLRRMSETGRQQALQAVNSLVATGGTNIAEGLKKGAKVMEDRREKNPVASIILLSDGQDTYTVFGSSNNQNVPNYDLLLPTSIQGRASSSFRVPVHAFGFGTDHDASSMHSISETSGGTFSFIEAESVIQDAFAQCIGGLLSVVVKELRVTIESVDSGIKFNSIKSGSYPHRVMPDQRAAYVEVGDLYADEERDFLVSLNVPEEFLNKETALLKVKSVYINPLTGHTVTMDSEELKIKRPETAGEELVSVEVDRQRNRLQAANAMAEARIAAEQGDLAGAVSILENFRKMLSQTASAKSNDHLCVGLDAELKEMQERMASRHVYEASGRAYILSGLSSHSWQRATARGDSTDSSSLVHAYQTQSMAEMLSRSQASSSVSISKHMFLQPKPR
;
A
#
# COMPACT_ATOMS: atom_id res chain seq x y z
N MET A 1 -5.33 33.30 -31.13
CA MET A 1 -6.59 34.04 -31.43
C MET A 1 -7.77 33.13 -31.18
N SER A 2 -8.95 33.70 -30.89
CA SER A 2 -10.07 32.99 -30.25
C SER A 2 -11.05 32.29 -31.20
N SER A 3 -11.88 31.42 -30.61
CA SER A 3 -13.20 30.98 -31.09
C SER A 3 -13.26 29.98 -32.25
N LYS A 4 -13.72 28.75 -31.94
CA LYS A 4 -15.04 28.21 -32.40
C LYS A 4 -15.35 26.83 -31.82
N TRP A 5 -15.99 26.80 -30.66
CA TRP A 5 -16.89 25.70 -30.29
C TRP A 5 -18.23 25.85 -31.05
N ARG A 6 -19.03 24.76 -31.07
CA ARG A 6 -20.41 24.62 -31.62
C ARG A 6 -20.54 24.32 -33.12
N LYS A 7 -20.49 23.01 -33.44
CA LYS A 7 -21.23 22.23 -34.47
C LYS A 7 -20.69 20.78 -34.34
N ALA A 8 -21.47 19.71 -34.24
CA ALA A 8 -22.91 19.53 -34.37
C ALA A 8 -23.43 18.41 -33.44
N LYS A 9 -24.69 18.52 -32.99
CA LYS A 9 -25.44 17.43 -32.33
C LYS A 9 -26.94 17.68 -32.49
N LEU A 10 -27.57 17.11 -33.53
CA LEU A 10 -29.01 16.79 -33.62
C LEU A 10 -29.44 16.28 -35.01
N ALA A 11 -29.83 15.00 -35.06
CA ALA A 11 -30.73 14.34 -36.03
C ALA A 11 -30.81 12.86 -35.60
N LEU A 12 -31.93 12.17 -35.39
CA LEU A 12 -33.38 12.49 -35.27
C LEU A 12 -33.94 11.59 -34.12
N GLY A 13 -35.14 11.75 -33.54
CA GLY A 13 -36.20 12.75 -33.72
C GLY A 13 -37.37 12.56 -32.73
N LEU A 14 -38.06 13.68 -32.45
CA LEU A 14 -39.48 13.89 -32.04
C LEU A 14 -40.31 12.69 -31.49
N ASN A 15 -40.99 12.82 -30.34
CA ASN A 15 -42.25 13.57 -30.17
C ASN A 15 -42.57 13.79 -28.65
N LEU A 16 -42.87 15.01 -28.19
CA LEU A 16 -44.24 15.55 -27.90
C LEU A 16 -45.04 14.72 -26.86
N ARG A 17 -45.55 15.27 -25.74
CA ARG A 17 -46.10 16.62 -25.46
C ARG A 17 -45.77 17.18 -24.08
N ALA A 18 -45.94 18.50 -23.92
CA ALA A 18 -45.77 19.24 -22.67
C ALA A 18 -47.12 19.59 -22.00
N TYR A 19 -47.09 19.87 -20.69
CA TYR A 19 -47.94 20.89 -20.06
C TYR A 19 -47.21 21.54 -18.88
N VAL A 20 -47.43 22.84 -18.67
CA VAL A 20 -46.71 23.73 -17.72
C VAL A 20 -47.78 24.45 -16.86
N PRO A 21 -47.50 24.80 -15.58
CA PRO A 21 -48.55 25.01 -14.58
C PRO A 21 -48.90 26.50 -14.37
N PRO A 22 -49.80 26.79 -13.41
CA PRO A 22 -49.71 28.02 -12.62
C PRO A 22 -49.76 27.79 -11.09
N HIS A 23 -48.91 28.53 -10.39
CA HIS A 23 -49.09 29.02 -8.99
C HIS A 23 -49.85 30.38 -9.05
N PRO A 24 -50.15 31.13 -7.94
CA PRO A 24 -49.88 30.94 -6.50
C PRO A 24 -51.10 31.21 -5.56
N THR A 25 -50.85 31.47 -4.27
CA THR A 25 -51.72 32.05 -3.20
C THR A 25 -52.74 31.11 -2.53
N SER A 26 -53.07 31.23 -1.22
CA SER A 26 -52.40 31.83 -0.04
C SER A 26 -53.03 31.29 1.28
N SER A 27 -52.36 31.54 2.42
CA SER A 27 -52.93 31.75 3.78
C SER A 27 -53.76 30.67 4.51
N ASP A 28 -53.25 30.35 5.70
CA ASP A 28 -53.94 30.29 7.01
C ASP A 28 -54.68 29.02 7.53
N ASP A 29 -54.05 28.49 8.60
CA ASP A 29 -54.58 28.16 9.93
C ASP A 29 -55.53 26.98 10.25
N ALA A 30 -55.02 26.22 11.24
CA ALA A 30 -55.65 25.82 12.49
C ALA A 30 -56.73 24.71 12.56
N LEU A 31 -56.32 23.62 13.24
CA LEU A 31 -57.01 22.94 14.35
C LEU A 31 -58.44 22.36 14.13
N LEU A 32 -58.58 21.04 14.35
CA LEU A 32 -59.30 20.44 15.50
C LEU A 32 -59.71 18.97 15.22
N SER A 33 -59.18 18.05 16.03
CA SER A 33 -59.86 16.79 16.44
C SER A 33 -61.07 17.14 17.35
N PRO A 34 -61.99 16.23 17.83
CA PRO A 34 -61.67 14.89 18.37
C PRO A 34 -62.81 13.81 18.38
N VAL A 35 -62.59 12.76 19.19
CA VAL A 35 -63.57 11.86 19.87
C VAL A 35 -64.17 10.67 19.08
N ALA A 36 -63.79 9.43 19.46
CA ALA A 36 -64.66 8.53 20.25
C ALA A 36 -64.08 7.09 20.42
N SER A 37 -63.85 6.69 21.68
CA SER A 37 -63.84 5.29 22.17
C SER A 37 -64.96 5.18 23.23
N PRO A 38 -65.59 4.00 23.47
CA PRO A 38 -65.13 3.07 24.54
C PRO A 38 -65.51 1.57 24.25
N ALA A 39 -65.25 0.50 25.01
CA ALA A 39 -64.36 0.07 26.11
C ALA A 39 -64.76 -1.40 26.48
N ASN A 40 -64.27 -1.93 27.63
CA ASN A 40 -64.65 -3.18 28.36
C ASN A 40 -63.97 -4.49 27.88
N SER A 41 -63.03 -5.11 28.63
CA SER A 41 -63.12 -5.89 29.90
C SER A 41 -63.73 -7.29 29.70
N SER A 42 -63.27 -8.43 30.27
CA SER A 42 -62.54 -8.68 31.52
C SER A 42 -61.92 -10.11 31.60
N SER A 43 -60.96 -10.34 32.52
CA SER A 43 -60.40 -11.66 32.93
C SER A 43 -61.22 -12.30 34.10
N PRO A 44 -60.79 -13.33 34.89
CA PRO A 44 -59.71 -14.36 34.77
C PRO A 44 -60.11 -15.82 35.23
N SER A 45 -59.14 -16.77 35.21
CA SER A 45 -58.86 -17.84 36.24
C SER A 45 -58.83 -19.35 35.82
N ALA A 46 -57.70 -20.00 36.18
CA ALA A 46 -57.54 -21.37 36.77
C ALA A 46 -57.93 -22.65 35.98
N ARG A 47 -57.26 -23.83 36.08
CA ARG A 47 -56.04 -24.33 36.78
C ARG A 47 -55.62 -25.72 36.20
N PHE A 48 -54.38 -26.17 36.50
CA PHE A 48 -53.87 -27.57 36.59
C PHE A 48 -53.35 -28.41 35.39
N SER A 49 -52.11 -28.91 35.60
CA SER A 49 -51.57 -30.27 35.35
C SER A 49 -51.03 -30.75 33.97
N ALA A 50 -49.71 -30.63 33.85
CA ALA A 50 -48.72 -31.67 33.50
C ALA A 50 -48.94 -32.67 32.33
N SER A 51 -48.11 -32.48 31.29
CA SER A 51 -47.35 -33.51 30.53
C SER A 51 -48.07 -34.70 29.88
N PHE A 52 -48.35 -34.55 28.58
CA PHE A 52 -48.14 -35.62 27.59
C PHE A 52 -47.38 -35.07 26.37
N PHE A 53 -46.47 -35.85 25.80
CA PHE A 53 -45.70 -35.46 24.61
C PHE A 53 -46.60 -35.48 23.36
N THR A 54 -47.04 -34.31 22.91
CA THR A 54 -47.69 -34.14 21.60
C THR A 54 -47.08 -32.97 20.83
N ARG A 55 -46.64 -33.26 19.60
CA ARG A 55 -46.18 -32.34 18.52
C ARG A 55 -46.19 -30.84 18.88
N SER A 56 -45.01 -30.26 19.01
CA SER A 56 -44.86 -28.81 19.05
C SER A 56 -45.47 -28.16 17.79
N PRO A 57 -46.30 -27.12 17.93
CA PRO A 57 -46.83 -26.40 16.78
C PRO A 57 -45.67 -25.73 16.04
N LYS A 58 -45.70 -25.76 14.71
CA LYS A 58 -44.72 -25.08 13.86
C LYS A 58 -44.75 -23.58 14.18
N LYS A 59 -43.80 -23.09 14.98
CA LYS A 59 -43.73 -21.66 15.32
C LYS A 59 -43.50 -20.86 14.03
N THR A 60 -44.46 -20.06 13.62
CA THR A 60 -44.33 -19.11 12.51
C THR A 60 -43.91 -17.75 13.06
N CYS A 61 -43.03 -17.04 12.36
CA CYS A 61 -42.64 -15.68 12.73
C CYS A 61 -43.81 -14.74 12.42
N SER A 62 -44.35 -14.04 13.41
CA SER A 62 -45.53 -13.16 13.22
C SER A 62 -45.26 -11.91 12.37
N ILE A 63 -43.99 -11.63 12.00
CA ILE A 63 -43.61 -10.49 11.14
C ILE A 63 -43.55 -10.91 9.66
N CYS A 64 -42.98 -12.07 9.34
CA CYS A 64 -42.79 -12.54 7.94
C CYS A 64 -43.59 -13.81 7.60
N LEU A 65 -44.39 -14.32 8.54
CA LEU A 65 -45.24 -15.51 8.47
C LEU A 65 -44.54 -16.86 8.16
N ALA A 66 -43.25 -16.84 7.86
CA ALA A 66 -42.42 -18.03 7.60
C ALA A 66 -42.18 -18.88 8.87
N THR A 67 -41.93 -20.18 8.68
CA THR A 67 -41.67 -21.14 9.76
C THR A 67 -40.29 -20.97 10.38
N MET A 68 -40.23 -20.83 11.70
CA MET A 68 -38.98 -20.71 12.48
C MET A 68 -38.42 -22.09 12.82
N LYS A 69 -37.63 -22.66 11.91
CA LYS A 69 -36.83 -23.88 12.16
C LYS A 69 -35.44 -23.52 12.68
N HIS A 70 -34.90 -24.36 13.57
CA HIS A 70 -33.49 -24.27 13.96
C HIS A 70 -32.66 -25.05 12.93
N GLY A 71 -31.70 -24.39 12.26
CA GLY A 71 -30.79 -24.99 11.28
C GLY A 71 -30.68 -24.24 9.95
N ASP A 72 -31.72 -23.51 9.53
CA ASP A 72 -31.80 -22.87 8.19
C ASP A 72 -31.05 -21.50 8.13
N GLY A 73 -29.91 -21.37 8.82
CA GLY A 73 -29.07 -20.15 8.82
C GLY A 73 -29.69 -18.87 9.43
N CYS A 74 -30.96 -18.90 9.83
CA CYS A 74 -31.69 -17.76 10.37
C CYS A 74 -31.65 -17.74 11.90
N ALA A 75 -30.99 -16.75 12.50
CA ALA A 75 -31.01 -16.55 13.95
C ALA A 75 -32.44 -16.23 14.44
N ILE A 76 -32.83 -16.82 15.57
CA ILE A 76 -34.15 -16.62 16.20
C ILE A 76 -33.96 -15.79 17.47
N PHE A 77 -34.65 -14.65 17.54
CA PHE A 77 -34.77 -13.84 18.75
C PHE A 77 -36.02 -14.28 19.52
N THR A 78 -35.92 -14.43 20.84
CA THR A 78 -37.09 -14.60 21.71
C THR A 78 -37.11 -13.46 22.71
N ALA A 79 -38.15 -12.64 22.67
CA ALA A 79 -38.32 -11.49 23.53
C ALA A 79 -38.67 -11.90 24.98
N GLU A 80 -38.50 -10.99 25.94
CA GLU A 80 -38.87 -11.16 27.36
C GLU A 80 -40.31 -11.70 27.52
N CYS A 81 -41.22 -11.24 26.66
CA CYS A 81 -42.62 -11.67 26.59
C CYS A 81 -42.85 -13.07 25.96
N SER A 82 -41.82 -13.91 25.85
CA SER A 82 -41.81 -15.27 25.26
C SER A 82 -42.21 -15.40 23.78
N HIS A 83 -42.37 -14.29 23.06
CA HIS A 83 -42.62 -14.31 21.61
C HIS A 83 -41.30 -14.45 20.83
N SER A 84 -41.27 -15.41 19.90
CA SER A 84 -40.11 -15.67 19.04
C SER A 84 -40.30 -15.04 17.65
N PHE A 85 -39.21 -14.52 17.08
CA PHE A 85 -39.14 -13.89 15.77
C PHE A 85 -37.82 -14.27 15.08
N HIS A 86 -37.73 -14.16 13.75
CA HIS A 86 -36.42 -14.09 13.10
C HIS A 86 -35.71 -12.80 13.52
N PHE A 87 -34.42 -12.91 13.87
CA PHE A 87 -33.60 -11.79 14.34
C PHE A 87 -33.57 -10.62 13.35
N HIS A 88 -33.54 -10.91 12.04
CA HIS A 88 -33.61 -9.87 11.01
C HIS A 88 -34.97 -9.16 10.96
N CYS A 89 -36.08 -9.90 11.09
CA CYS A 89 -37.41 -9.31 11.09
C CYS A 89 -37.61 -8.34 12.26
N ILE A 90 -37.09 -8.68 13.44
CA ILE A 90 -37.27 -7.83 14.62
C ILE A 90 -36.26 -6.70 14.74
N SER A 91 -35.00 -6.90 14.33
CA SER A 91 -34.03 -5.80 14.25
C SER A 91 -34.46 -4.72 13.26
N SER A 92 -35.18 -5.08 12.18
CA SER A 92 -35.84 -4.10 11.31
C SER A 92 -36.92 -3.31 12.06
N ASN A 93 -37.80 -3.96 12.83
CA ASN A 93 -38.84 -3.26 13.60
C ASN A 93 -38.27 -2.29 14.65
N VAL A 94 -37.21 -2.70 15.36
CA VAL A 94 -36.49 -1.86 16.34
C VAL A 94 -35.85 -0.64 15.67
N LYS A 95 -35.25 -0.81 14.48
CA LYS A 95 -34.64 0.30 13.72
C LYS A 95 -35.62 1.42 13.33
N HIS A 96 -36.93 1.15 13.32
CA HIS A 96 -37.97 2.15 13.08
C HIS A 96 -38.55 2.76 14.38
N GLY A 97 -37.87 2.58 15.52
CA GLY A 97 -38.23 3.19 16.81
C GLY A 97 -39.22 2.38 17.65
N ASN A 98 -39.69 1.23 17.19
CA ASN A 98 -40.68 0.42 17.90
C ASN A 98 -40.03 -0.44 19.01
N GLN A 99 -40.09 0.05 20.25
CA GLN A 99 -39.61 -0.66 21.46
C GLN A 99 -40.67 -1.60 22.11
N ILE A 100 -41.71 -1.95 21.35
CA ILE A 100 -42.82 -2.81 21.80
C ILE A 100 -42.91 -4.10 20.99
N CYS A 101 -43.28 -5.19 21.67
CA CYS A 101 -43.56 -6.46 21.02
C CYS A 101 -44.70 -6.34 19.98
N PRO A 102 -44.49 -6.72 18.70
CA PRO A 102 -45.55 -6.69 17.68
C PRO A 102 -46.79 -7.53 18.01
N VAL A 103 -46.65 -8.56 18.86
CA VAL A 103 -47.73 -9.52 19.16
C VAL A 103 -48.53 -9.13 20.41
N CYS A 104 -47.85 -8.77 21.50
CA CYS A 104 -48.50 -8.49 22.79
C CYS A 104 -48.33 -7.05 23.31
N ARG A 105 -47.65 -6.17 22.55
CA ARG A 105 -47.39 -4.75 22.88
C ARG A 105 -46.66 -4.49 24.20
N ALA A 106 -46.03 -5.51 24.80
CA ALA A 106 -45.15 -5.32 25.96
C ALA A 106 -43.92 -4.48 25.58
N ASN A 107 -43.60 -3.46 26.39
CA ASN A 107 -42.37 -2.66 26.29
C ASN A 107 -41.14 -3.54 26.60
N TRP A 108 -40.05 -3.35 25.85
CA TRP A 108 -38.80 -4.07 26.05
C TRP A 108 -37.79 -3.24 26.83
N LYS A 109 -37.13 -3.85 27.82
CA LYS A 109 -36.15 -3.15 28.67
C LYS A 109 -34.72 -3.33 28.17
N GLU A 110 -34.43 -4.48 27.56
CA GLU A 110 -33.19 -4.69 26.81
C GLU A 110 -33.49 -4.87 25.32
N ILE A 111 -32.81 -4.10 24.48
CA ILE A 111 -32.96 -4.12 23.02
C ILE A 111 -31.56 -4.17 22.38
N PRO A 112 -31.30 -5.06 21.39
CA PRO A 112 -30.01 -5.09 20.72
C PRO A 112 -29.73 -3.78 19.96
N TRP A 113 -28.71 -3.05 20.43
CA TRP A 113 -28.14 -1.80 19.90
C TRP A 113 -28.99 -0.52 20.01
N GLN A 114 -28.73 0.25 21.08
CA GLN A 114 -28.40 1.67 20.92
C GLN A 114 -27.46 2.12 22.06
N SER A 115 -26.32 2.72 21.72
CA SER A 115 -25.36 3.27 22.68
C SER A 115 -25.00 4.70 22.28
N SER A 116 -25.54 5.69 23.00
CA SER A 116 -24.89 7.00 23.12
C SER A 116 -25.49 7.86 24.24
N ALA A 117 -24.59 8.42 25.04
CA ALA A 117 -24.63 9.68 25.78
C ALA A 117 -25.95 10.16 26.45
N LEU A 118 -25.91 10.25 27.79
CA LEU A 118 -26.46 11.40 28.54
C LEU A 118 -25.45 11.82 29.62
N GLU A 119 -25.37 13.13 29.86
CA GLU A 119 -24.50 13.79 30.84
C GLU A 119 -24.94 13.55 32.31
N PRO A 120 -24.05 13.74 33.31
CA PRO A 120 -24.40 13.63 34.71
C PRO A 120 -25.06 14.91 35.28
N PRO A 121 -26.01 14.79 36.23
CA PRO A 121 -26.62 15.95 36.87
C PRO A 121 -25.72 16.60 37.92
N ALA A 122 -25.89 17.92 38.10
CA ALA A 122 -25.11 18.71 39.04
C ALA A 122 -25.41 18.41 40.53
N GLY A 123 -24.36 18.36 41.35
CA GLY A 123 -24.44 18.28 42.82
C GLY A 123 -23.27 19.00 43.49
N LYS A 124 -23.55 19.96 44.37
CA LYS A 124 -22.56 20.85 45.00
C LYS A 124 -21.88 20.21 46.22
N ALA A 125 -20.56 20.35 46.34
CA ALA A 125 -19.87 20.64 47.62
C ALA A 125 -18.43 21.14 47.39
N ARG A 126 -18.00 22.14 48.16
CA ARG A 126 -16.58 22.52 48.35
C ARG A 126 -16.05 21.82 49.59
N ILE A 127 -14.74 21.52 49.64
CA ILE A 127 -13.76 22.06 50.61
C ILE A 127 -12.39 21.35 50.42
N ASP A 128 -11.32 22.08 50.74
CA ASP A 128 -9.92 21.73 50.53
C ASP A 128 -9.24 21.11 51.78
N ARG A 129 -8.34 20.14 51.51
CA ARG A 129 -6.99 19.95 52.12
C ARG A 129 -6.76 19.34 53.54
N VAL A 130 -5.63 18.61 53.62
CA VAL A 130 -4.76 18.24 54.79
C VAL A 130 -4.97 16.88 55.50
N GLU A 131 -4.24 15.86 55.02
CA GLU A 131 -3.18 15.08 55.70
C GLU A 131 -3.18 14.86 57.24
N TRP A 132 -3.23 13.59 57.71
CA TRP A 132 -2.30 13.01 58.71
C TRP A 132 -2.43 11.47 58.84
N SER A 133 -1.61 10.85 59.70
CA SER A 133 -1.06 9.49 59.49
C SER A 133 -1.15 8.49 60.66
N HIS A 134 -0.96 7.20 60.31
CA HIS A 134 -0.57 6.01 61.11
C HIS A 134 -1.54 5.30 62.10
N ASP A 135 -1.55 3.97 61.91
CA ASP A 135 -1.65 2.83 62.84
C ASP A 135 -2.83 2.62 63.82
N TYR A 136 -3.49 1.45 63.73
CA TYR A 136 -3.38 0.37 64.73
C TYR A 136 -3.98 -0.98 64.22
N THR A 137 -3.69 -2.08 64.92
CA THR A 137 -3.66 -3.46 64.38
C THR A 137 -4.80 -4.38 64.85
N SER A 138 -5.26 -5.28 63.96
CA SER A 138 -5.87 -6.62 64.20
C SER A 138 -7.25 -6.75 64.92
N MET A 139 -8.24 -7.34 64.22
CA MET A 139 -8.68 -8.73 64.45
C MET A 139 -9.61 -9.23 63.31
N ALA A 140 -9.75 -10.55 63.14
CA ALA A 140 -10.27 -11.16 61.91
C ALA A 140 -11.59 -11.95 62.06
N VAL A 141 -12.46 -11.88 61.05
CA VAL A 141 -13.56 -12.83 60.79
C VAL A 141 -13.67 -13.11 59.28
N ARG A 142 -13.99 -14.36 58.89
CA ARG A 142 -14.18 -14.88 57.52
C ARG A 142 -15.66 -15.32 57.36
N LEU A 143 -16.34 -15.28 56.22
CA LEU A 143 -16.14 -14.83 54.81
C LEU A 143 -17.58 -14.43 54.29
N PRO A 144 -17.99 -14.34 53.00
CA PRO A 144 -17.30 -14.44 51.70
C PRO A 144 -17.40 -13.20 50.79
N SER A 145 -16.46 -13.05 49.86
CA SER A 145 -16.45 -11.96 48.86
C SER A 145 -17.46 -12.17 47.71
N PRO A 146 -18.10 -11.10 47.20
CA PRO A 146 -18.70 -11.10 45.87
C PRO A 146 -17.63 -11.24 44.79
N ARG A 147 -17.97 -11.93 43.69
CA ARG A 147 -17.05 -12.20 42.56
C ARG A 147 -16.66 -10.89 41.85
N PRO A 148 -15.38 -10.65 41.53
CA PRO A 148 -15.01 -9.61 40.58
C PRO A 148 -15.40 -10.03 39.16
N ASN A 149 -15.93 -9.09 38.38
CA ASN A 149 -16.22 -9.30 36.96
C ASN A 149 -14.94 -9.55 36.17
N SER A 150 -15.06 -10.32 35.09
CA SER A 150 -13.95 -10.71 34.22
C SER A 150 -13.24 -9.49 33.63
N THR A 151 -12.05 -9.20 34.15
CA THR A 151 -11.08 -8.32 33.51
C THR A 151 -10.58 -8.98 32.23
N ARG A 152 -10.62 -8.25 31.11
CA ARG A 152 -9.85 -8.63 29.92
C ARG A 152 -8.38 -8.63 30.32
N HIS A 153 -7.73 -9.79 30.30
CA HIS A 153 -6.30 -9.90 30.48
C HIS A 153 -5.58 -9.22 29.32
N VAL A 154 -5.15 -7.98 29.53
CA VAL A 154 -4.05 -7.39 28.76
C VAL A 154 -2.79 -8.08 29.25
N PHE A 155 -2.35 -9.10 28.52
CA PHE A 155 -1.02 -9.67 28.75
C PHE A 155 0.02 -8.57 28.47
N PRO A 156 1.04 -8.39 29.34
CA PRO A 156 2.16 -7.53 29.02
C PRO A 156 2.80 -7.99 27.70
N GLU A 157 3.06 -7.06 26.79
CA GLU A 157 3.85 -7.41 25.60
C GLU A 157 5.24 -7.90 26.02
N PRO A 158 5.79 -8.95 25.40
CA PRO A 158 7.08 -9.48 25.78
C PRO A 158 8.21 -8.47 25.48
N ALA A 159 9.27 -8.52 26.28
CA ALA A 159 10.40 -7.61 26.15
C ALA A 159 11.28 -7.90 24.91
N VAL A 160 11.09 -9.04 24.25
CA VAL A 160 11.72 -9.48 22.99
C VAL A 160 10.60 -10.07 22.12
N PHE A 161 10.69 -9.94 20.80
CA PHE A 161 9.71 -10.43 19.83
C PHE A 161 10.19 -11.69 19.08
N ASP A 162 10.76 -12.64 19.83
CA ASP A 162 11.29 -13.93 19.39
C ASP A 162 10.26 -15.08 19.47
N ASP A 163 8.97 -14.76 19.58
CA ASP A 163 7.85 -15.71 19.55
C ASP A 163 7.42 -16.11 18.12
N ASP A 164 8.33 -16.03 17.15
CA ASP A 164 8.11 -16.45 15.77
C ASP A 164 8.13 -17.98 15.62
N GLU A 165 7.28 -18.46 14.70
CA GLU A 165 7.19 -19.88 14.35
C GLU A 165 8.49 -20.35 13.68
N ALA A 166 9.05 -21.46 14.17
CA ALA A 166 10.22 -22.09 13.56
C ALA A 166 9.91 -22.47 12.10
N LEU A 167 10.84 -22.20 11.19
CA LEU A 167 10.71 -22.60 9.79
C LEU A 167 10.96 -24.11 9.71
N ASP A 168 9.89 -24.90 9.47
CA ASP A 168 9.98 -26.37 9.36
C ASP A 168 11.19 -26.82 8.52
N ASP A 169 12.03 -27.66 9.15
CA ASP A 169 13.36 -28.05 8.68
C ASP A 169 13.35 -29.04 7.49
N LYS A 170 12.32 -28.98 6.63
CA LYS A 170 12.16 -29.84 5.46
C LYS A 170 13.31 -29.68 4.44
N THR A 171 14.02 -28.55 4.46
CA THR A 171 15.21 -28.31 3.65
C THR A 171 16.41 -29.16 4.13
N LYS A 172 16.55 -29.45 5.44
CA LYS A 172 17.63 -30.32 5.95
C LYS A 172 17.40 -31.81 5.71
N ASN A 173 16.17 -32.24 5.39
CA ASN A 173 15.92 -33.61 4.96
C ASN A 173 16.40 -33.90 3.53
N ALA A 174 16.78 -32.90 2.73
CA ALA A 174 17.46 -33.11 1.44
C ALA A 174 18.83 -33.78 1.63
N GLU A 175 19.59 -33.40 2.66
CA GLU A 175 20.93 -33.96 2.93
C GLU A 175 20.91 -35.41 3.44
N LYS A 176 19.76 -35.90 3.92
CA LYS A 176 19.59 -37.30 4.40
C LYS A 176 18.91 -38.25 3.40
N ILE A 177 18.53 -37.78 2.21
CA ILE A 177 18.05 -38.62 1.11
C ILE A 177 19.16 -38.86 0.06
N ALA A 178 20.39 -38.39 0.33
CA ALA A 178 21.59 -38.59 -0.51
C ALA A 178 22.24 -39.99 -0.38
N THR A 179 21.45 -41.07 -0.28
CA THR A 179 21.98 -42.46 -0.19
C THR A 179 21.18 -43.53 -0.94
N TYR A 180 20.10 -43.17 -1.62
CA TYR A 180 19.44 -44.06 -2.58
C TYR A 180 19.26 -43.36 -3.92
N THR A 181 19.98 -43.87 -4.92
CA THR A 181 20.00 -43.37 -6.30
C THR A 181 18.62 -43.39 -6.93
N SER A 182 18.14 -42.23 -7.36
CA SER A 182 17.00 -42.10 -8.28
C SER A 182 17.19 -40.85 -9.15
N PRO A 183 17.00 -40.93 -10.49
CA PRO A 183 17.44 -39.91 -11.44
C PRO A 183 16.42 -38.76 -11.58
N LEU A 184 15.99 -38.16 -10.48
CA LEU A 184 14.98 -37.08 -10.45
C LEU A 184 15.54 -35.72 -9.97
N LEU A 185 16.86 -35.61 -9.81
CA LEU A 185 17.54 -34.38 -9.37
C LEU A 185 18.32 -33.68 -10.50
N GLU A 186 18.57 -34.34 -11.63
CA GLU A 186 19.23 -33.72 -12.80
C GLU A 186 18.27 -32.80 -13.59
N ASP A 187 16.95 -33.01 -13.50
CA ASP A 187 15.95 -32.22 -14.25
C ASP A 187 15.70 -30.80 -13.67
N ILE A 188 16.19 -30.49 -12.46
CA ILE A 188 16.03 -29.14 -11.86
C ILE A 188 17.11 -28.17 -12.38
N GLU A 189 18.30 -28.66 -12.74
CA GLU A 189 19.36 -27.85 -13.37
C GLU A 189 19.03 -27.46 -14.83
N SER A 190 18.07 -28.14 -15.45
CA SER A 190 17.61 -27.87 -16.82
C SER A 190 16.70 -26.64 -16.95
N CYS A 191 16.12 -26.16 -15.83
CA CYS A 191 15.35 -24.92 -15.83
C CYS A 191 16.28 -23.70 -15.95
N LYS A 192 16.45 -23.21 -17.19
CA LYS A 192 17.14 -21.96 -17.54
C LYS A 192 16.57 -20.78 -16.75
N THR A 193 17.07 -20.60 -15.53
CA THR A 193 16.71 -19.49 -14.66
C THR A 193 17.34 -18.24 -15.27
N GLY A 194 16.51 -17.27 -15.67
CA GLY A 194 17.03 -16.05 -16.28
C GLY A 194 18.03 -15.36 -15.36
N THR A 195 19.13 -14.88 -15.93
CA THR A 195 20.07 -14.01 -15.23
C THR A 195 19.64 -12.54 -15.36
N VAL A 196 20.18 -11.66 -14.52
CA VAL A 196 20.03 -10.21 -14.72
C VAL A 196 20.66 -9.85 -16.06
N MET A 197 19.87 -9.28 -16.97
CA MET A 197 20.33 -8.77 -18.25
C MET A 197 20.98 -7.40 -18.02
N VAL A 198 22.15 -7.19 -18.61
CA VAL A 198 22.88 -5.93 -18.56
C VAL A 198 23.12 -5.47 -20.00
N GLN A 199 22.59 -4.31 -20.34
CA GLN A 199 22.77 -3.65 -21.64
C GLN A 199 23.41 -2.28 -21.45
N THR A 200 24.16 -1.81 -22.44
CA THR A 200 24.78 -0.48 -22.40
C THR A 200 24.56 0.25 -23.71
N PHE A 201 24.28 1.55 -23.62
CA PHE A 201 24.00 2.40 -24.77
C PHE A 201 24.85 3.66 -24.70
N ALA A 202 25.59 3.95 -25.77
CA ALA A 202 26.35 5.18 -25.92
C ALA A 202 25.43 6.33 -26.36
N GLU A 203 25.68 7.55 -25.89
CA GLU A 203 24.94 8.75 -26.28
C GLU A 203 24.95 8.97 -27.80
N VAL A 204 26.13 8.83 -28.42
CA VAL A 204 26.32 8.78 -29.87
C VAL A 204 27.15 7.54 -30.22
N PRO A 205 26.92 6.91 -31.39
CA PRO A 205 27.63 5.68 -31.78
C PRO A 205 29.08 5.94 -32.24
N ALA A 206 29.46 7.20 -32.45
CA ALA A 206 30.76 7.59 -32.98
C ALA A 206 31.21 8.96 -32.46
N VAL A 207 32.52 9.12 -32.25
CA VAL A 207 33.18 10.37 -31.85
C VAL A 207 34.42 10.55 -32.75
N PRO A 208 34.70 11.72 -33.34
CA PRO A 208 35.87 11.88 -34.22
C PRO A 208 37.19 11.48 -33.56
N GLU A 209 38.11 10.92 -34.35
CA GLU A 209 39.37 10.35 -33.86
C GLU A 209 40.27 11.39 -33.15
N PHE A 210 40.42 12.57 -33.76
CA PHE A 210 41.18 13.71 -33.22
C PHE A 210 40.39 14.60 -32.24
N SER A 211 39.41 14.03 -31.53
CA SER A 211 38.64 14.78 -30.53
C SER A 211 38.51 14.02 -29.21
N ALA A 212 38.84 14.71 -28.12
CA ALA A 212 38.39 14.35 -26.79
C ALA A 212 36.92 14.73 -26.64
N TYR A 213 36.17 13.91 -25.90
CA TYR A 213 34.77 14.19 -25.55
C TYR A 213 34.62 14.15 -24.03
N ASP A 214 34.50 15.34 -23.43
CA ASP A 214 34.26 15.49 -22.00
C ASP A 214 32.78 15.25 -21.67
N ASN A 215 32.52 14.56 -20.55
CA ASN A 215 31.17 14.22 -20.08
C ASN A 215 30.31 13.41 -21.09
N PHE A 216 30.93 12.59 -21.93
CA PHE A 216 30.24 11.61 -22.76
C PHE A 216 29.29 10.75 -21.92
N THR A 217 28.02 10.64 -22.31
CA THR A 217 27.04 9.86 -21.53
C THR A 217 26.94 8.42 -22.03
N VAL A 218 26.95 7.48 -21.09
CA VAL A 218 26.56 6.08 -21.33
C VAL A 218 25.39 5.73 -20.42
N LEU A 219 24.36 5.11 -20.98
CA LEU A 219 23.32 4.44 -20.21
C LEU A 219 23.76 3.01 -19.88
N VAL A 220 23.69 2.64 -18.61
CA VAL A 220 23.68 1.24 -18.14
C VAL A 220 22.23 0.87 -17.83
N HIS A 221 21.68 -0.05 -18.61
CA HIS A 221 20.33 -0.61 -18.46
C HIS A 221 20.44 -2.01 -17.85
N LEU A 222 19.67 -2.25 -16.80
CA LEU A 222 19.58 -3.53 -16.10
C LEU A 222 18.14 -4.02 -16.17
N LYS A 223 17.93 -5.29 -16.46
CA LYS A 223 16.61 -5.92 -16.40
C LYS A 223 16.67 -7.22 -15.60
N ALA A 224 15.83 -7.30 -14.57
CA ALA A 224 15.65 -8.53 -13.81
C ALA A 224 15.00 -9.62 -14.68
N PRO A 225 15.28 -10.90 -14.42
CA PRO A 225 14.62 -11.98 -15.13
C PRO A 225 13.11 -11.96 -14.89
N ALA A 226 12.35 -12.44 -15.88
CA ALA A 226 10.92 -12.67 -15.73
C ALA A 226 10.63 -13.66 -14.59
N SER A 227 9.47 -13.53 -13.97
CA SER A 227 8.98 -14.53 -13.04
C SER A 227 8.71 -15.85 -13.78
N PHE A 228 8.75 -16.97 -13.07
CA PHE A 228 8.41 -18.27 -13.63
C PHE A 228 6.93 -18.31 -14.06
N SER A 229 6.67 -17.99 -15.32
CA SER A 229 5.39 -18.15 -16.00
C SER A 229 5.37 -19.48 -16.76
N GLU A 230 4.25 -20.21 -16.69
CA GLU A 230 4.04 -21.50 -17.37
C GLU A 230 3.81 -21.33 -18.90
N SER A 231 4.59 -20.47 -19.57
CA SER A 231 4.44 -20.14 -20.99
C SER A 231 5.72 -20.42 -21.79
N ASN A 232 6.04 -21.71 -21.98
CA ASN A 232 6.62 -22.26 -23.23
C ASN A 232 6.82 -23.80 -23.16
N CYS A 233 5.81 -24.54 -22.70
CA CYS A 233 5.77 -26.00 -22.78
C CYS A 233 4.60 -26.47 -23.67
N GLU A 234 4.67 -26.19 -24.97
CA GLU A 234 3.73 -26.74 -25.96
C GLU A 234 3.99 -28.22 -26.27
N THR A 235 3.88 -29.11 -25.27
CA THR A 235 3.71 -30.55 -25.55
C THR A 235 2.98 -31.30 -24.43
N ALA A 236 2.05 -32.17 -24.85
CA ALA A 236 1.50 -33.32 -24.09
C ALA A 236 0.58 -33.04 -22.86
N GLN A 237 -0.67 -32.69 -23.15
CA GLN A 237 -1.89 -33.36 -22.66
C GLN A 237 -2.04 -33.76 -21.16
N SER A 238 -3.07 -33.17 -20.53
CA SER A 238 -3.96 -33.78 -19.53
C SER A 238 -3.45 -34.04 -18.10
N ARG A 239 -3.77 -33.11 -17.18
CA ARG A 239 -4.57 -33.37 -15.95
C ARG A 239 -4.85 -32.08 -15.15
N LEU A 240 -6.10 -31.93 -14.68
CA LEU A 240 -6.65 -31.15 -13.55
C LEU A 240 -5.95 -29.85 -13.06
N PRO A 241 -6.69 -28.76 -12.76
CA PRO A 241 -6.13 -27.54 -12.18
C PRO A 241 -5.77 -27.74 -10.69
N GLN A 242 -4.59 -28.30 -10.43
CA GLN A 242 -3.93 -28.15 -9.14
C GLN A 242 -3.24 -26.78 -9.11
N HIS A 243 -3.22 -26.17 -7.94
CA HIS A 243 -2.76 -24.79 -7.74
C HIS A 243 -1.21 -24.75 -7.68
N SER A 244 -0.55 -25.00 -8.82
CA SER A 244 0.89 -24.87 -9.01
C SER A 244 1.30 -23.39 -8.98
N GLN A 245 1.31 -22.79 -7.79
CA GLN A 245 2.05 -21.54 -7.62
C GLN A 245 3.53 -21.86 -7.89
N SER A 246 4.09 -21.21 -8.91
CA SER A 246 5.51 -21.31 -9.23
C SER A 246 6.36 -20.96 -8.00
N PRO A 247 7.53 -21.61 -7.83
CA PRO A 247 8.34 -21.42 -6.63
C PRO A 247 8.85 -19.98 -6.58
N ARG A 248 8.21 -19.16 -5.74
CA ARG A 248 8.65 -17.80 -5.42
C ARG A 248 9.27 -17.72 -4.03
N THR A 249 10.12 -16.73 -3.84
CA THR A 249 10.76 -16.48 -2.55
C THR A 249 9.70 -16.12 -1.50
N PRO A 250 9.78 -16.69 -0.28
CA PRO A 250 8.91 -16.30 0.82
C PRO A 250 9.34 -14.95 1.41
N ILE A 251 8.37 -14.16 1.87
CA ILE A 251 8.60 -12.84 2.47
C ILE A 251 8.22 -12.81 3.95
N ASP A 252 8.97 -12.04 4.74
CA ASP A 252 8.53 -11.54 6.03
C ASP A 252 8.01 -10.10 5.87
N LEU A 253 6.71 -9.91 6.11
CA LEU A 253 6.02 -8.63 5.97
C LEU A 253 5.58 -8.13 7.34
N VAL A 254 5.94 -6.90 7.69
CA VAL A 254 5.42 -6.21 8.87
C VAL A 254 4.56 -5.04 8.44
N THR A 255 3.32 -5.02 8.87
CA THR A 255 2.39 -3.91 8.57
C THR A 255 2.22 -3.02 9.80
N VAL A 256 2.46 -1.73 9.63
CA VAL A 256 2.38 -0.68 10.64
C VAL A 256 1.21 0.23 10.25
N LEU A 257 0.10 0.06 10.95
CA LEU A 257 -1.21 0.56 10.53
C LEU A 257 -1.71 1.64 11.50
N ASP A 258 -1.97 2.84 10.98
CA ASP A 258 -2.62 3.89 11.77
C ASP A 258 -4.06 3.50 12.12
N ILE A 259 -4.40 3.68 13.38
CA ILE A 259 -5.74 3.56 13.95
C ILE A 259 -6.08 4.76 14.83
N SER A 260 -5.50 5.93 14.54
CA SER A 260 -5.88 7.24 15.05
C SER A 260 -7.38 7.55 14.85
N GLY A 261 -7.86 8.62 15.47
CA GLY A 261 -9.26 9.08 15.33
C GLY A 261 -9.64 9.50 13.90
N SER A 262 -8.70 10.00 13.10
CA SER A 262 -8.91 10.41 11.70
C SER A 262 -9.26 9.22 10.80
N MET A 263 -8.71 8.04 11.08
CA MET A 263 -9.04 6.78 10.39
C MET A 263 -10.48 6.28 10.62
N SER A 264 -11.31 6.96 11.43
CA SER A 264 -12.69 6.52 11.71
C SER A 264 -13.60 6.51 10.47
N GLY A 265 -14.74 5.80 10.57
CA GLY A 265 -15.72 5.70 9.48
C GLY A 265 -15.29 4.78 8.34
N THR A 266 -15.33 5.30 7.11
CA THR A 266 -14.99 4.59 5.86
C THR A 266 -13.52 4.20 5.79
N LYS A 267 -12.61 5.09 6.19
CA LYS A 267 -11.15 4.92 6.12
C LYS A 267 -10.67 3.59 6.74
N ILE A 268 -11.01 3.31 8.01
CA ILE A 268 -10.65 2.05 8.68
C ILE A 268 -11.35 0.81 8.07
N ALA A 269 -12.56 0.95 7.52
CA ALA A 269 -13.26 -0.16 6.87
C ALA A 269 -12.56 -0.56 5.56
N LEU A 270 -12.06 0.43 4.81
CA LEU A 270 -11.29 0.23 3.59
C LEU A 270 -9.89 -0.31 3.89
N LEU A 271 -9.23 0.16 4.96
CA LEU A 271 -7.98 -0.41 5.43
C LEU A 271 -8.13 -1.91 5.77
N LYS A 272 -9.17 -2.28 6.52
CA LYS A 272 -9.46 -3.69 6.85
C LYS A 272 -9.66 -4.55 5.61
N ARG A 273 -10.33 -3.99 4.58
CA ARG A 273 -10.54 -4.65 3.29
C ARG A 273 -9.23 -4.81 2.51
N ALA A 274 -8.41 -3.77 2.42
CA ALA A 274 -7.09 -3.81 1.77
C ALA A 274 -6.17 -4.82 2.44
N MET A 275 -6.09 -4.80 3.77
CA MET A 275 -5.35 -5.80 4.55
C MET A 275 -5.92 -7.21 4.39
N GLY A 276 -7.23 -7.36 4.25
CA GLY A 276 -7.87 -8.64 3.91
C GLY A 276 -7.40 -9.19 2.55
N PHE A 277 -7.28 -8.32 1.54
CA PHE A 277 -6.72 -8.68 0.24
C PHE A 277 -5.24 -9.07 0.34
N VAL A 278 -4.42 -8.35 1.12
CA VAL A 278 -3.02 -8.74 1.38
C VAL A 278 -2.95 -10.14 1.99
N ILE A 279 -3.64 -10.38 3.11
CA ILE A 279 -3.60 -11.66 3.84
C ILE A 279 -4.02 -12.85 2.94
N GLN A 280 -4.94 -12.63 2.01
CA GLN A 280 -5.41 -13.65 1.07
C GLN A 280 -4.40 -13.95 -0.06
N ASN A 281 -3.58 -12.99 -0.47
CA ASN A 281 -2.56 -13.19 -1.51
C ASN A 281 -1.18 -13.61 -0.96
N LEU A 282 -0.93 -13.45 0.35
CA LEU A 282 0.24 -14.04 1.01
C LEU A 282 0.17 -15.58 0.96
N GLY A 283 1.28 -16.20 0.59
CA GLY A 283 1.46 -17.65 0.43
C GLY A 283 1.77 -18.35 1.75
N TYR A 284 1.72 -19.69 1.77
CA TYR A 284 1.88 -20.48 2.99
C TYR A 284 3.21 -20.24 3.74
N ASN A 285 4.29 -19.99 3.00
CA ASN A 285 5.63 -19.77 3.55
C ASN A 285 5.92 -18.31 3.94
N ASP A 286 5.06 -17.36 3.53
CA ASP A 286 5.20 -15.97 3.94
C ASP A 286 4.82 -15.81 5.41
N ARG A 287 5.43 -14.84 6.10
CA ARG A 287 5.05 -14.47 7.46
C ARG A 287 4.57 -13.03 7.51
N LEU A 288 3.51 -12.79 8.28
CA LEU A 288 2.93 -11.47 8.49
C LEU A 288 2.96 -11.13 9.98
N ALA A 289 3.33 -9.90 10.31
CA ALA A 289 2.99 -9.26 11.58
C ALA A 289 2.11 -8.03 11.34
N VAL A 290 1.23 -7.73 12.30
CA VAL A 290 0.37 -6.54 12.27
C VAL A 290 0.60 -5.72 13.53
N ILE A 291 1.05 -4.49 13.33
CA ILE A 291 1.22 -3.46 14.36
C ILE A 291 0.15 -2.41 14.11
N ALA A 292 -0.58 -2.08 15.16
CA ALA A 292 -1.56 -1.00 15.14
C ALA A 292 -1.02 0.14 16.01
N PHE A 293 -1.02 1.37 15.52
CA PHE A 293 -0.56 2.53 16.27
C PHE A 293 -1.59 3.65 16.30
N SER A 294 -1.57 4.40 17.39
CA SER A 294 -2.25 5.68 17.53
C SER A 294 -1.39 6.56 18.43
N SER A 295 -1.87 7.01 19.60
CA SER A 295 -1.01 7.63 20.63
C SER A 295 0.07 6.67 21.16
N THR A 296 -0.17 5.36 21.06
CA THR A 296 0.81 4.30 21.36
C THR A 296 0.75 3.21 20.29
N ALA A 297 1.86 2.50 20.10
CA ALA A 297 1.92 1.35 19.20
C ALA A 297 1.72 0.03 19.96
N ARG A 298 1.02 -0.93 19.35
CA ARG A 298 0.83 -2.30 19.88
C ARG A 298 0.99 -3.34 18.78
N ARG A 299 1.57 -4.50 19.12
CA ARG A 299 1.70 -5.65 18.22
C ARG A 299 0.40 -6.46 18.28
N LEU A 300 -0.50 -6.18 17.33
CA LEU A 300 -1.83 -6.79 17.25
C LEU A 300 -1.78 -8.26 16.83
N PHE A 301 -0.84 -8.60 15.94
CA PHE A 301 -0.58 -9.96 15.47
C PHE A 301 0.94 -10.19 15.42
N PRO A 302 1.48 -11.21 16.11
CA PRO A 302 2.91 -11.54 16.07
C PRO A 302 3.31 -12.09 14.69
N LEU A 303 4.60 -12.13 14.39
CA LEU A 303 5.09 -12.62 13.10
C LEU A 303 4.84 -14.14 12.96
N ARG A 304 3.89 -14.53 12.12
CA ARG A 304 3.49 -15.94 11.90
C ARG A 304 3.29 -16.26 10.44
N ARG A 305 3.44 -17.53 10.08
CA ARG A 305 3.18 -18.01 8.72
C ARG A 305 1.73 -17.82 8.31
N MET A 306 1.50 -17.45 7.06
CA MET A 306 0.17 -17.38 6.45
C MET A 306 -0.32 -18.77 6.02
N SER A 307 -0.30 -19.70 6.98
CA SER A 307 -1.07 -20.95 6.96
C SER A 307 -2.58 -20.65 7.00
N GLU A 308 -3.43 -21.66 6.82
CA GLU A 308 -4.89 -21.46 6.90
C GLU A 308 -5.32 -20.88 8.26
N THR A 309 -4.76 -21.39 9.36
CA THR A 309 -5.00 -20.86 10.71
C THR A 309 -4.36 -19.48 10.89
N GLY A 310 -3.16 -19.25 10.37
CA GLY A 310 -2.47 -17.95 10.42
C GLY A 310 -3.25 -16.84 9.71
N ARG A 311 -3.76 -17.10 8.50
CA ARG A 311 -4.62 -16.17 7.74
C ARG A 311 -5.91 -15.87 8.49
N GLN A 312 -6.59 -16.89 9.02
CA GLN A 312 -7.83 -16.69 9.80
C GLN A 312 -7.59 -15.84 11.06
N GLN A 313 -6.50 -16.09 11.79
CA GLN A 313 -6.13 -15.28 12.96
C GLN A 313 -5.75 -13.84 12.59
N ALA A 314 -4.98 -13.64 11.51
CA ALA A 314 -4.63 -12.32 11.01
C ALA A 314 -5.86 -11.52 10.54
N LEU A 315 -6.80 -12.16 9.83
CA LEU A 315 -8.08 -11.56 9.44
C LEU A 315 -8.92 -11.20 10.68
N GLN A 316 -8.99 -12.05 11.70
CA GLN A 316 -9.69 -11.74 12.95
C GLN A 316 -9.04 -10.55 13.67
N ALA A 317 -7.71 -10.51 13.74
CA ALA A 317 -6.94 -9.41 14.33
C ALA A 317 -7.24 -8.08 13.60
N VAL A 318 -7.07 -8.03 12.27
CA VAL A 318 -7.37 -6.84 11.45
C VAL A 318 -8.82 -6.40 11.60
N ASN A 319 -9.78 -7.34 11.58
CA ASN A 319 -11.20 -7.00 11.77
C ASN A 319 -11.50 -6.42 13.16
N SER A 320 -10.68 -6.70 14.18
CA SER A 320 -10.81 -6.14 15.53
C SER A 320 -10.29 -4.70 15.69
N LEU A 321 -9.66 -4.11 14.66
CA LEU A 321 -9.18 -2.73 14.70
C LEU A 321 -10.31 -1.72 14.93
N VAL A 322 -10.05 -0.69 15.72
CA VAL A 322 -10.98 0.41 16.03
C VAL A 322 -10.17 1.70 16.06
N ALA A 323 -10.65 2.73 15.36
CA ALA A 323 -10.08 4.07 15.33
C ALA A 323 -10.20 4.75 16.71
N THR A 324 -9.09 5.22 17.29
CA THR A 324 -9.01 5.85 18.62
C THR A 324 -7.64 6.50 18.86
N GLY A 325 -7.60 7.62 19.60
CA GLY A 325 -6.37 8.32 19.97
C GLY A 325 -5.80 9.24 18.87
N GLY A 326 -4.59 9.75 19.11
CA GLY A 326 -3.82 10.54 18.15
C GLY A 326 -2.94 9.67 17.24
N THR A 327 -1.89 10.26 16.67
CA THR A 327 -0.99 9.58 15.71
C THR A 327 0.46 9.71 16.18
N ASN A 328 1.17 8.59 16.36
CA ASN A 328 2.59 8.51 16.73
C ASN A 328 3.31 7.52 15.81
N ILE A 329 3.90 8.03 14.73
CA ILE A 329 4.49 7.20 13.67
C ILE A 329 5.80 6.59 14.17
N ALA A 330 6.58 7.34 14.96
CA ALA A 330 7.85 6.89 15.53
C ALA A 330 7.72 5.59 16.34
N GLU A 331 6.78 5.50 17.30
CA GLU A 331 6.58 4.29 18.10
C GLU A 331 6.04 3.12 17.26
N GLY A 332 5.24 3.39 16.23
CA GLY A 332 4.79 2.40 15.26
C GLY A 332 5.96 1.75 14.50
N LEU A 333 6.81 2.58 13.91
CA LEU A 333 7.99 2.14 13.15
C LEU A 333 9.05 1.49 14.05
N LYS A 334 9.30 2.02 15.25
CA LYS A 334 10.20 1.42 16.24
C LYS A 334 9.74 0.02 16.66
N LYS A 335 8.44 -0.19 16.84
CA LYS A 335 7.88 -1.53 17.09
C LYS A 335 8.01 -2.44 15.86
N GLY A 336 7.89 -1.89 14.64
CA GLY A 336 8.08 -2.61 13.38
C GLY A 336 9.52 -3.08 13.15
N ALA A 337 10.49 -2.18 13.34
CA ALA A 337 11.91 -2.46 13.31
C ALA A 337 12.27 -3.56 14.30
N LYS A 338 11.80 -3.45 15.55
CA LYS A 338 12.03 -4.46 16.58
C LYS A 338 11.48 -5.84 16.21
N VAL A 339 10.27 -5.92 15.64
CA VAL A 339 9.73 -7.19 15.12
C VAL A 339 10.59 -7.77 13.98
N MET A 340 11.29 -6.93 13.21
CA MET A 340 12.19 -7.36 12.14
C MET A 340 13.60 -7.75 12.64
N GLU A 341 14.06 -7.14 13.73
CA GLU A 341 15.35 -7.40 14.39
C GLU A 341 15.33 -8.69 15.23
N ASP A 342 14.30 -8.85 16.08
CA ASP A 342 14.17 -9.93 17.07
C ASP A 342 13.81 -11.31 16.45
N ARG A 343 13.57 -11.39 15.14
CA ARG A 343 13.18 -12.65 14.47
C ARG A 343 14.28 -13.72 14.61
N ARG A 344 13.91 -14.89 15.12
CA ARG A 344 14.82 -16.04 15.23
C ARG A 344 15.12 -16.64 13.86
N GLU A 345 14.08 -16.84 13.06
CA GLU A 345 14.19 -17.28 11.68
C GLU A 345 14.04 -16.09 10.73
N LYS A 346 14.62 -16.15 9.53
CA LYS A 346 14.56 -15.04 8.57
C LYS A 346 14.27 -15.55 7.16
N ASN A 347 13.12 -15.18 6.61
CA ASN A 347 12.88 -15.38 5.17
C ASN A 347 13.85 -14.48 4.37
N PRO A 348 14.20 -14.84 3.11
CA PRO A 348 15.22 -14.12 2.34
C PRO A 348 14.88 -12.65 2.09
N VAL A 349 13.58 -12.33 1.97
CA VAL A 349 13.04 -10.99 1.75
C VAL A 349 12.31 -10.51 3.00
N ALA A 350 12.54 -9.25 3.38
CA ALA A 350 11.86 -8.60 4.49
C ALA A 350 11.44 -7.17 4.10
N SER A 351 10.23 -6.76 4.48
CA SER A 351 9.71 -5.43 4.13
C SER A 351 8.72 -4.92 5.19
N ILE A 352 8.69 -3.60 5.38
CA ILE A 352 7.71 -2.92 6.23
C ILE A 352 6.75 -2.12 5.34
N ILE A 353 5.45 -2.25 5.56
CA ILE A 353 4.42 -1.37 4.99
C ILE A 353 3.91 -0.46 6.11
N LEU A 354 4.04 0.85 5.94
CA LEU A 354 3.47 1.88 6.81
C LEU A 354 2.25 2.51 6.12
N LEU A 355 1.10 2.59 6.81
CA LEU A 355 -0.02 3.42 6.38
C LEU A 355 -0.41 4.41 7.48
N SER A 356 -0.61 5.68 7.08
CA SER A 356 -1.06 6.78 7.94
C SER A 356 -1.98 7.71 7.17
N ASP A 357 -3.02 8.23 7.82
CA ASP A 357 -3.88 9.30 7.27
C ASP A 357 -3.70 10.64 7.98
N GLY A 358 -2.98 10.67 9.11
CA GLY A 358 -2.77 11.87 9.92
C GLY A 358 -1.33 12.38 9.91
N GLN A 359 -1.17 13.61 10.42
CA GLN A 359 0.11 14.20 10.81
C GLN A 359 0.63 13.53 12.09
N ASP A 360 1.94 13.33 12.23
CA ASP A 360 2.50 12.85 13.50
C ASP A 360 2.26 13.90 14.60
N THR A 361 1.50 13.52 15.63
CA THR A 361 1.17 14.39 16.77
C THR A 361 2.37 14.53 17.73
N TYR A 362 3.38 13.66 17.59
CA TYR A 362 4.57 13.56 18.43
C TYR A 362 5.85 13.82 17.64
N THR A 363 5.84 14.85 16.77
CA THR A 363 7.03 15.31 16.06
C THR A 363 8.19 15.60 17.02
N VAL A 364 9.28 14.86 16.86
CA VAL A 364 10.53 15.10 17.61
C VAL A 364 11.22 16.33 17.01
N PHE A 365 11.02 17.49 17.64
CA PHE A 365 11.80 18.69 17.34
C PHE A 365 13.27 18.42 17.67
N GLY A 366 14.15 18.52 16.67
CA GLY A 366 15.58 18.41 16.89
C GLY A 366 16.10 19.64 17.62
N SER A 367 16.76 19.45 18.77
CA SER A 367 17.45 20.51 19.50
C SER A 367 18.72 20.98 18.76
N SER A 368 18.55 21.68 17.64
CA SER A 368 19.63 22.37 16.93
C SER A 368 19.17 23.77 16.54
N ASN A 369 20.01 24.78 16.79
CA ASN A 369 19.61 26.17 16.75
C ASN A 369 19.15 26.63 15.35
N ASN A 370 18.06 27.41 15.33
CA ASN A 370 17.63 28.34 14.28
C ASN A 370 16.98 27.80 12.99
N GLN A 371 16.53 26.54 12.90
CA GLN A 371 15.45 26.18 11.96
C GLN A 371 14.48 25.16 12.56
N ASN A 372 13.17 25.49 12.56
CA ASN A 372 12.07 24.58 12.92
C ASN A 372 11.79 23.58 11.77
N VAL A 373 12.78 22.77 11.41
CA VAL A 373 12.61 21.65 10.47
C VAL A 373 12.51 20.36 11.30
N PRO A 374 11.38 19.63 11.27
CA PRO A 374 11.28 18.34 11.95
C PRO A 374 12.30 17.36 11.36
N ASN A 375 13.09 16.72 12.21
CA ASN A 375 14.17 15.84 11.77
C ASN A 375 13.65 14.40 11.65
N TYR A 376 13.09 14.08 10.48
CA TYR A 376 12.46 12.79 10.21
C TYR A 376 13.42 11.60 10.20
N ASP A 377 14.74 11.81 10.07
CA ASP A 377 15.73 10.73 10.27
C ASP A 377 15.62 10.13 11.68
N LEU A 378 15.16 10.90 12.68
CA LEU A 378 14.93 10.43 14.07
C LEU A 378 13.70 9.54 14.24
N LEU A 379 12.77 9.50 13.26
CA LEU A 379 11.61 8.61 13.28
C LEU A 379 11.99 7.18 12.89
N LEU A 380 13.15 7.00 12.23
CA LEU A 380 13.70 5.70 11.87
C LEU A 380 14.70 5.22 12.93
N PRO A 381 14.51 4.01 13.49
CA PRO A 381 15.56 3.33 14.24
C PRO A 381 16.85 3.18 13.43
N THR A 382 18.00 3.23 14.09
CA THR A 382 19.33 3.19 13.47
C THR A 382 19.59 1.92 12.63
N SER A 383 18.82 0.87 12.87
CA SER A 383 18.77 -0.37 12.06
C SER A 383 18.15 -0.16 10.68
N ILE A 384 17.11 0.68 10.56
CA ILE A 384 16.45 0.99 9.29
C ILE A 384 17.18 2.11 8.53
N GLN A 385 17.86 3.02 9.24
CA GLN A 385 18.67 4.07 8.62
C GLN A 385 19.81 3.45 7.76
N GLY A 386 19.71 3.57 6.43
CA GLY A 386 20.67 2.99 5.48
C GLY A 386 22.13 3.51 5.56
N ARG A 387 22.45 4.37 6.53
CA ARG A 387 23.77 4.96 6.79
C ARG A 387 24.63 4.15 7.78
N ALA A 388 24.05 3.25 8.57
CA ALA A 388 24.81 2.41 9.49
C ALA A 388 25.42 1.19 8.78
N SER A 389 26.67 0.83 9.09
CA SER A 389 27.37 -0.34 8.55
C SER A 389 26.86 -1.69 9.10
N SER A 390 25.61 -1.76 9.58
CA SER A 390 24.99 -3.00 10.06
C SER A 390 24.27 -3.72 8.91
N SER A 391 24.33 -5.05 8.92
CA SER A 391 23.96 -5.91 7.79
C SER A 391 22.44 -6.07 7.58
N PHE A 392 21.63 -5.07 7.90
CA PHE A 392 20.17 -5.23 8.03
C PHE A 392 19.36 -3.98 7.65
N ARG A 393 19.36 -3.61 6.36
CA ARG A 393 18.43 -2.59 5.83
C ARG A 393 17.07 -3.24 5.51
N VAL A 394 15.97 -2.70 6.05
CA VAL A 394 14.60 -3.12 5.72
C VAL A 394 13.83 -1.95 5.11
N PRO A 395 13.36 -2.05 3.85
CA PRO A 395 12.64 -0.96 3.20
C PRO A 395 11.27 -0.71 3.86
N VAL A 396 10.93 0.57 4.05
CA VAL A 396 9.62 1.01 4.53
C VAL A 396 8.83 1.62 3.37
N HIS A 397 7.83 0.89 2.86
CA HIS A 397 6.90 1.42 1.86
C HIS A 397 5.78 2.17 2.58
N ALA A 398 5.70 3.48 2.36
CA ALA A 398 4.81 4.38 3.08
C ALA A 398 3.61 4.78 2.21
N PHE A 399 2.40 4.62 2.74
CA PHE A 399 1.13 4.91 2.09
C PHE A 399 0.41 6.07 2.80
N GLY A 400 0.52 7.27 2.23
CA GLY A 400 -0.22 8.44 2.70
C GLY A 400 -1.66 8.38 2.23
N PHE A 401 -2.62 8.38 3.15
CA PHE A 401 -4.04 8.18 2.84
C PHE A 401 -4.87 9.44 3.05
N GLY A 402 -5.65 9.83 2.04
CA GLY A 402 -6.44 11.07 2.06
C GLY A 402 -5.57 12.33 2.09
N THR A 403 -6.18 13.49 2.31
CA THR A 403 -5.53 14.82 2.24
C THR A 403 -4.77 15.22 3.50
N ASP A 404 -4.94 14.49 4.61
CA ASP A 404 -4.61 14.99 5.96
C ASP A 404 -3.26 14.45 6.48
N HIS A 405 -2.61 13.56 5.73
CA HIS A 405 -1.38 12.86 6.12
C HIS A 405 -0.12 13.73 5.97
N ASP A 406 0.92 13.46 6.77
CA ASP A 406 2.21 14.14 6.58
C ASP A 406 3.00 13.51 5.43
N ALA A 407 2.74 13.98 4.21
CA ALA A 407 3.44 13.54 3.01
C ALA A 407 4.96 13.73 3.10
N SER A 408 5.44 14.77 3.81
CA SER A 408 6.87 15.07 3.97
C SER A 408 7.55 14.07 4.91
N SER A 409 6.95 13.79 6.07
CA SER A 409 7.38 12.70 6.96
C SER A 409 7.46 11.37 6.21
N MET A 410 6.36 11.00 5.55
CA MET A 410 6.21 9.67 4.95
C MET A 410 7.14 9.45 3.77
N HIS A 411 7.35 10.49 2.95
CA HIS A 411 8.39 10.49 1.91
C HIS A 411 9.78 10.31 2.53
N SER A 412 10.16 11.10 3.53
CA SER A 412 11.47 11.01 4.18
C SER A 412 11.74 9.65 4.83
N ILE A 413 10.73 9.05 5.47
CA ILE A 413 10.78 7.70 6.06
C ILE A 413 11.06 6.65 4.97
N SER A 414 10.34 6.73 3.84
CA SER A 414 10.54 5.78 2.73
C SER A 414 11.89 5.96 2.05
N GLU A 415 12.35 7.20 1.87
CA GLU A 415 13.60 7.54 1.20
C GLU A 415 14.82 7.08 2.01
N THR A 416 14.88 7.42 3.31
CA THR A 416 16.01 7.04 4.19
C THR A 416 16.07 5.51 4.45
N SER A 417 14.97 4.77 4.24
CA SER A 417 14.92 3.31 4.38
C SER A 417 15.13 2.53 3.07
N GLY A 418 15.10 3.18 1.91
CA GLY A 418 15.13 2.51 0.60
C GLY A 418 13.80 1.87 0.18
N GLY A 419 12.69 2.29 0.79
CA GLY A 419 11.33 1.96 0.40
C GLY A 419 10.77 2.93 -0.66
N THR A 420 9.45 3.04 -0.73
CA THR A 420 8.76 3.95 -1.66
C THR A 420 7.60 4.67 -1.00
N PHE A 421 7.34 5.92 -1.38
CA PHE A 421 6.17 6.67 -0.94
C PHE A 421 5.06 6.61 -1.99
N SER A 422 3.86 6.23 -1.56
CA SER A 422 2.66 6.14 -2.38
C SER A 422 1.57 7.03 -1.78
N PHE A 423 0.92 7.83 -2.64
CA PHE A 423 -0.16 8.72 -2.25
C PHE A 423 -1.51 8.15 -2.72
N ILE A 424 -2.41 7.94 -1.76
CA ILE A 424 -3.75 7.38 -1.97
C ILE A 424 -4.77 8.49 -1.71
N GLU A 425 -5.13 9.20 -2.78
CA GLU A 425 -6.06 10.33 -2.71
C GLU A 425 -7.52 9.88 -2.49
N ALA A 426 -7.97 8.90 -3.28
CA ALA A 426 -9.35 8.41 -3.24
C ALA A 426 -9.50 7.16 -2.36
N GLU A 427 -10.59 7.09 -1.60
CA GLU A 427 -10.96 5.95 -0.76
C GLU A 427 -11.08 4.62 -1.53
N SER A 428 -11.44 4.66 -2.81
CA SER A 428 -11.61 3.50 -3.68
C SER A 428 -10.29 2.81 -4.05
N VAL A 429 -9.17 3.55 -4.15
CA VAL A 429 -7.91 3.04 -4.74
C VAL A 429 -6.91 2.49 -3.71
N ILE A 430 -7.24 2.52 -2.41
CA ILE A 430 -6.38 1.96 -1.35
C ILE A 430 -6.08 0.47 -1.55
N GLN A 431 -7.08 -0.33 -1.96
CA GLN A 431 -6.86 -1.76 -2.19
C GLN A 431 -5.92 -2.00 -3.37
N ASP A 432 -6.03 -1.18 -4.42
CA ASP A 432 -5.21 -1.26 -5.63
C ASP A 432 -3.76 -0.80 -5.36
N ALA A 433 -3.56 0.25 -4.56
CA ALA A 433 -2.23 0.68 -4.11
C ALA A 433 -1.49 -0.43 -3.34
N PHE A 434 -2.19 -1.14 -2.45
CA PHE A 434 -1.64 -2.29 -1.74
C PHE A 434 -1.37 -3.47 -2.70
N ALA A 435 -2.27 -3.71 -3.66
CA ALA A 435 -2.12 -4.77 -4.65
C ALA A 435 -0.88 -4.58 -5.53
N GLN A 436 -0.60 -3.35 -5.99
CA GLN A 436 0.62 -3.02 -6.73
C GLN A 436 1.88 -3.30 -5.89
N CYS A 437 1.89 -2.85 -4.63
CA CYS A 437 3.04 -3.04 -3.75
C CYS A 437 3.32 -4.52 -3.44
N ILE A 438 2.30 -5.31 -3.09
CA ILE A 438 2.51 -6.75 -2.84
C ILE A 438 2.84 -7.50 -4.12
N GLY A 439 2.36 -7.06 -5.30
CA GLY A 439 2.76 -7.62 -6.59
C GLY A 439 4.27 -7.49 -6.83
N GLY A 440 4.87 -6.37 -6.46
CA GLY A 440 6.34 -6.22 -6.41
C GLY A 440 6.96 -7.14 -5.37
N LEU A 441 6.60 -6.96 -4.09
CA LEU A 441 7.22 -7.66 -2.96
C LEU A 441 7.16 -9.21 -3.04
N LEU A 442 6.12 -9.78 -3.64
CA LEU A 442 5.96 -11.23 -3.84
C LEU A 442 6.68 -11.76 -5.10
N SER A 443 7.37 -10.90 -5.85
CA SER A 443 8.09 -11.25 -7.09
C SER A 443 9.58 -10.92 -7.05
N VAL A 444 10.19 -10.74 -5.88
CA VAL A 444 11.65 -10.56 -5.76
C VAL A 444 12.39 -11.79 -6.29
N VAL A 445 13.23 -11.58 -7.31
CA VAL A 445 14.03 -12.63 -7.99
C VAL A 445 15.54 -12.38 -7.89
N VAL A 446 15.93 -11.21 -7.40
CA VAL A 446 17.32 -10.76 -7.29
C VAL A 446 17.47 -10.06 -5.94
N LYS A 447 18.50 -10.42 -5.17
CA LYS A 447 18.85 -9.74 -3.92
C LYS A 447 20.24 -9.14 -3.93
N GLU A 448 20.39 -8.01 -3.23
CA GLU A 448 21.69 -7.37 -2.95
C GLU A 448 22.54 -7.14 -4.22
N LEU A 449 21.89 -6.80 -5.35
CA LEU A 449 22.55 -6.51 -6.61
C LEU A 449 23.51 -5.32 -6.45
N ARG A 450 24.78 -5.59 -6.73
CA ARG A 450 25.82 -4.58 -6.92
C ARG A 450 26.27 -4.61 -8.38
N VAL A 451 26.33 -3.44 -8.99
CA VAL A 451 26.85 -3.26 -10.35
C VAL A 451 28.14 -2.47 -10.28
N THR A 452 29.22 -3.06 -10.75
CA THR A 452 30.53 -2.42 -10.95
C THR A 452 30.69 -2.10 -12.43
N ILE A 453 31.18 -0.91 -12.72
CA ILE A 453 31.41 -0.37 -14.06
C ILE A 453 32.90 -0.06 -14.14
N GLU A 454 33.61 -0.69 -15.07
CA GLU A 454 35.06 -0.63 -15.19
C GLU A 454 35.44 -0.07 -16.55
N SER A 455 36.42 0.85 -16.60
CA SER A 455 36.95 1.39 -17.85
C SER A 455 37.76 0.30 -18.58
N VAL A 456 37.52 0.09 -19.87
CA VAL A 456 38.32 -0.87 -20.67
C VAL A 456 39.66 -0.23 -21.06
N ASP A 457 39.64 1.02 -21.51
CA ASP A 457 40.86 1.78 -21.78
C ASP A 457 41.36 2.53 -20.55
N SER A 458 42.67 2.47 -20.36
CA SER A 458 43.46 3.25 -19.38
C SER A 458 43.27 4.77 -19.44
N GLY A 459 42.93 5.34 -20.60
CA GLY A 459 42.73 6.77 -20.82
C GLY A 459 41.36 7.29 -20.39
N ILE A 460 40.39 6.39 -20.20
CA ILE A 460 38.99 6.76 -19.89
C ILE A 460 38.84 6.98 -18.39
N LYS A 461 38.07 8.02 -18.04
CA LYS A 461 37.83 8.44 -16.65
C LYS A 461 36.36 8.69 -16.38
N PHE A 462 35.88 8.19 -15.25
CA PHE A 462 34.51 8.43 -14.76
C PHE A 462 34.42 9.79 -14.02
N ASN A 463 33.55 10.69 -14.49
CA ASN A 463 33.28 11.97 -13.85
C ASN A 463 32.18 11.86 -12.80
N SER A 464 31.04 11.25 -13.16
CA SER A 464 29.88 11.11 -12.27
C SER A 464 28.94 9.99 -12.70
N ILE A 465 28.10 9.51 -11.77
CA ILE A 465 26.98 8.62 -12.04
C ILE A 465 25.70 9.30 -11.56
N LYS A 466 24.68 9.35 -12.42
CA LYS A 466 23.33 9.77 -12.08
C LYS A 466 22.50 8.53 -11.76
N SER A 467 22.60 8.07 -10.52
CA SER A 467 21.96 6.85 -10.03
C SER A 467 20.59 7.07 -9.37
N GLY A 468 20.11 8.31 -9.25
CA GLY A 468 18.90 8.62 -8.46
C GLY A 468 19.18 8.43 -6.96
N SER A 469 18.28 7.75 -6.24
CA SER A 469 18.45 7.47 -4.80
C SER A 469 19.43 6.33 -4.50
N TYR A 470 19.87 5.60 -5.52
CA TYR A 470 20.76 4.45 -5.35
C TYR A 470 22.18 4.88 -4.93
N PRO A 471 22.73 4.36 -3.82
CA PRO A 471 24.10 4.66 -3.40
C PRO A 471 25.10 4.26 -4.48
N HIS A 472 25.97 5.18 -4.87
CA HIS A 472 27.04 4.93 -5.83
C HIS A 472 28.37 5.47 -5.30
N ARG A 473 29.47 4.99 -5.89
CA ARG A 473 30.81 5.52 -5.62
C ARG A 473 31.71 5.35 -6.83
N VAL A 474 32.35 6.44 -7.25
CA VAL A 474 33.48 6.42 -8.20
C VAL A 474 34.77 6.14 -7.40
N MET A 475 35.64 5.28 -7.92
CA MET A 475 36.92 4.96 -7.29
C MET A 475 37.91 6.13 -7.38
N PRO A 476 38.90 6.25 -6.46
CA PRO A 476 39.85 7.36 -6.46
C PRO A 476 40.72 7.46 -7.73
N ASP A 477 40.89 6.36 -8.45
CA ASP A 477 41.59 6.29 -9.74
C ASP A 477 40.74 6.74 -10.95
N GLN A 478 39.43 6.98 -10.73
CA GLN A 478 38.43 7.28 -11.75
C GLN A 478 38.33 6.22 -12.87
N ARG A 479 38.79 4.98 -12.63
CA ARG A 479 38.77 3.86 -13.60
C ARG A 479 37.74 2.77 -13.29
N ALA A 480 37.15 2.81 -12.11
CA ALA A 480 35.99 2.01 -11.80
C ALA A 480 34.99 2.81 -10.97
N ALA A 481 33.74 2.37 -10.99
CA ALA A 481 32.68 2.89 -10.13
C ALA A 481 31.69 1.77 -9.82
N TYR A 482 30.93 1.88 -8.73
CA TYR A 482 29.86 0.93 -8.43
C TYR A 482 28.55 1.63 -8.03
N VAL A 483 27.44 0.91 -8.21
CA VAL A 483 26.10 1.25 -7.75
C VAL A 483 25.56 0.09 -6.90
N GLU A 484 25.07 0.38 -5.71
CA GLU A 484 24.32 -0.56 -4.87
C GLU A 484 22.84 -0.49 -5.24
N VAL A 485 22.39 -1.43 -6.08
CA VAL A 485 21.01 -1.48 -6.59
C VAL A 485 20.07 -2.18 -5.61
N GLY A 486 20.58 -3.17 -4.86
CA GLY A 486 19.79 -3.91 -3.87
C GLY A 486 18.88 -4.95 -4.53
N ASP A 487 17.64 -5.09 -4.03
CA ASP A 487 16.73 -6.14 -4.47
C ASP A 487 15.94 -5.70 -5.73
N LEU A 488 15.69 -6.62 -6.67
CA LEU A 488 14.82 -6.39 -7.84
C LEU A 488 13.66 -7.38 -7.90
N TYR A 489 12.50 -6.87 -8.31
CA TYR A 489 11.31 -7.64 -8.66
C TYR A 489 11.44 -8.28 -10.05
N ALA A 490 10.61 -9.26 -10.34
CA ALA A 490 10.52 -9.88 -11.67
C ALA A 490 10.16 -8.84 -12.74
N ASP A 491 10.81 -8.93 -13.90
CA ASP A 491 10.69 -7.99 -15.02
C ASP A 491 11.03 -6.52 -14.70
N GLU A 492 11.60 -6.24 -13.53
CA GLU A 492 11.93 -4.88 -13.09
C GLU A 492 13.19 -4.34 -13.78
N GLU A 493 13.13 -3.08 -14.23
CA GLU A 493 14.20 -2.42 -14.98
C GLU A 493 14.86 -1.29 -14.17
N ARG A 494 16.16 -1.06 -14.41
CA ARG A 494 16.95 0.03 -13.83
C ARG A 494 17.89 0.65 -14.83
N ASP A 495 17.81 1.97 -14.94
CA ASP A 495 18.60 2.79 -15.83
C ASP A 495 19.49 3.76 -15.05
N PHE A 496 20.79 3.74 -15.33
CA PHE A 496 21.79 4.64 -14.74
C PHE A 496 22.58 5.35 -15.83
N LEU A 497 22.68 6.68 -15.75
CA LEU A 497 23.55 7.44 -16.66
C LEU A 497 24.93 7.65 -16.05
N VAL A 498 25.96 7.34 -16.81
CA VAL A 498 27.36 7.42 -16.45
C VAL A 498 28.02 8.45 -17.35
N SER A 499 28.64 9.48 -16.76
CA SER A 499 29.39 10.49 -17.51
C SER A 499 30.88 10.20 -17.42
N LEU A 500 31.54 10.10 -18.58
CA LEU A 500 32.95 9.77 -18.71
C LEU A 500 33.68 10.71 -19.68
N ASN A 501 35.00 10.83 -19.53
CA ASN A 501 35.83 11.53 -20.50
C ASN A 501 36.43 10.51 -21.47
N VAL A 502 36.18 10.73 -22.75
CA VAL A 502 36.72 9.96 -23.86
C VAL A 502 37.97 10.70 -24.36
N PRO A 503 39.17 10.09 -24.31
CA PRO A 503 40.39 10.74 -24.81
C PRO A 503 40.41 10.82 -26.35
N GLU A 504 41.37 11.56 -26.91
CA GLU A 504 41.73 11.44 -28.34
C GLU A 504 42.34 10.06 -28.61
N GLU A 505 42.01 9.45 -29.77
CA GLU A 505 42.45 8.10 -30.13
C GLU A 505 42.94 8.10 -31.59
N PHE A 506 44.23 7.79 -31.79
CA PHE A 506 44.92 8.01 -33.07
C PHE A 506 45.21 6.73 -33.87
N LEU A 507 45.06 5.55 -33.25
CA LEU A 507 45.49 4.27 -33.81
C LEU A 507 44.33 3.33 -34.09
N ASN A 508 43.30 3.36 -33.24
CA ASN A 508 42.16 2.45 -33.34
C ASN A 508 40.92 3.15 -33.92
N LYS A 509 40.28 2.52 -34.91
CA LYS A 509 39.01 2.97 -35.49
C LYS A 509 37.80 2.79 -34.55
N GLU A 510 38.02 2.21 -33.38
CA GLU A 510 37.03 2.03 -32.32
C GLU A 510 37.70 2.24 -30.96
N THR A 511 36.98 2.83 -30.00
CA THR A 511 37.43 2.94 -28.61
C THR A 511 36.49 2.11 -27.74
N ALA A 512 37.05 1.19 -26.95
CA ALA A 512 36.32 0.44 -25.94
C ALA A 512 36.15 1.30 -24.68
N LEU A 513 34.92 1.61 -24.32
CA LEU A 513 34.59 2.55 -23.25
C LEU A 513 34.62 1.89 -21.88
N LEU A 514 33.69 0.97 -21.66
CA LEU A 514 33.46 0.35 -20.36
C LEU A 514 32.93 -1.06 -20.50
N LYS A 515 33.11 -1.83 -19.43
CA LYS A 515 32.49 -3.12 -19.20
C LYS A 515 31.73 -3.05 -17.88
N VAL A 516 30.58 -3.72 -17.81
CA VAL A 516 29.74 -3.75 -16.62
C VAL A 516 29.75 -5.16 -16.03
N LYS A 517 29.89 -5.25 -14.71
CA LYS A 517 29.87 -6.49 -13.95
C LYS A 517 28.79 -6.41 -12.88
N SER A 518 27.89 -7.38 -12.86
CA SER A 518 26.81 -7.48 -11.88
C SER A 518 27.02 -8.68 -10.97
N VAL A 519 26.89 -8.47 -9.66
CA VAL A 519 26.96 -9.51 -8.63
C VAL A 519 25.69 -9.42 -7.78
N TYR A 520 24.98 -10.53 -7.60
CA TYR A 520 23.75 -10.58 -6.80
C TYR A 520 23.55 -11.95 -6.17
N ILE A 521 22.63 -12.05 -5.20
CA ILE A 521 22.21 -13.30 -4.56
C ILE A 521 20.90 -13.75 -5.20
N ASN A 522 20.82 -14.99 -5.68
CA ASN A 522 19.56 -15.60 -6.07
C ASN A 522 18.77 -15.98 -4.80
N PRO A 523 17.56 -15.43 -4.57
CA PRO A 523 16.83 -15.62 -3.32
C PRO A 523 16.09 -16.96 -3.20
N LEU A 524 16.08 -17.79 -4.24
CA LEU A 524 15.55 -19.16 -4.19
C LEU A 524 16.64 -20.17 -3.83
N THR A 525 17.86 -20.00 -4.36
CA THR A 525 18.99 -20.94 -4.14
C THR A 525 19.97 -20.48 -3.06
N GLY A 526 19.97 -19.18 -2.71
CA GLY A 526 20.95 -18.58 -1.81
C GLY A 526 22.35 -18.40 -2.41
N HIS A 527 22.57 -18.78 -3.68
CA HIS A 527 23.87 -18.68 -4.33
C HIS A 527 24.13 -17.28 -4.91
N THR A 528 25.38 -16.83 -4.80
CA THR A 528 25.87 -15.62 -5.46
C THR A 528 26.07 -15.87 -6.95
N VAL A 529 25.35 -15.13 -7.79
CA VAL A 529 25.52 -15.11 -9.24
C VAL A 529 26.40 -13.92 -9.62
N THR A 530 27.38 -14.16 -10.50
CA THR A 530 28.23 -13.11 -11.09
C THR A 530 28.07 -13.17 -12.60
N MET A 531 27.79 -12.02 -13.20
CA MET A 531 27.63 -11.84 -14.64
C MET A 531 28.46 -10.65 -15.11
N ASP A 532 29.01 -10.77 -16.32
CA ASP A 532 29.75 -9.73 -17.02
C ASP A 532 28.99 -9.34 -18.30
N SER A 533 28.94 -8.06 -18.63
CA SER A 533 28.43 -7.56 -19.91
C SER A 533 29.49 -7.67 -21.02
N GLU A 534 29.05 -7.49 -22.26
CA GLU A 534 29.93 -7.15 -23.38
C GLU A 534 30.57 -5.77 -23.15
N GLU A 535 31.68 -5.51 -23.84
CA GLU A 535 32.38 -4.22 -23.84
C GLU A 535 31.62 -3.21 -24.72
N LEU A 536 31.26 -2.05 -24.17
CA LEU A 536 30.70 -0.96 -24.97
C LEU A 536 31.79 -0.34 -25.84
N LYS A 537 31.57 -0.25 -27.16
CA LYS A 537 32.52 0.34 -28.11
C LYS A 537 31.87 1.45 -28.92
N ILE A 538 32.62 2.52 -29.18
CA ILE A 538 32.24 3.60 -30.08
C ILE A 538 33.20 3.67 -31.27
N LYS A 539 32.72 4.15 -32.41
CA LYS A 539 33.55 4.29 -33.61
C LYS A 539 34.31 5.62 -33.61
N ARG A 540 35.48 5.62 -34.25
CA ARG A 540 36.34 6.78 -34.49
C ARG A 540 36.44 7.06 -35.99
N PRO A 541 35.53 7.86 -36.57
CA PRO A 541 35.63 8.32 -37.95
C PRO A 541 36.53 9.56 -38.07
N GLU A 542 37.09 9.77 -39.26
CA GLU A 542 37.86 10.97 -39.64
C GLU A 542 36.99 12.24 -39.62
N THR A 543 35.69 12.10 -39.93
CA THR A 543 34.71 13.20 -39.97
C THR A 543 33.50 12.89 -39.08
N ALA A 544 32.99 13.92 -38.41
CA ALA A 544 31.73 13.82 -37.68
C ALA A 544 30.57 13.58 -38.66
N GLY A 545 29.82 12.50 -38.45
CA GLY A 545 28.55 12.25 -39.15
C GLY A 545 27.42 13.11 -38.58
N GLU A 546 26.19 12.88 -39.04
CA GLU A 546 25.01 13.43 -38.37
C GLU A 546 24.94 12.92 -36.92
N GLU A 547 24.65 13.82 -35.99
CA GLU A 547 24.66 13.55 -34.55
C GLU A 547 23.39 12.79 -34.13
N LEU A 548 23.38 11.49 -34.43
CA LEU A 548 22.28 10.59 -34.10
C LEU A 548 22.34 10.20 -32.62
N VAL A 549 21.68 10.99 -31.78
CA VAL A 549 21.57 10.74 -30.33
C VAL A 549 20.73 9.48 -30.06
N SER A 550 21.21 8.59 -29.18
CA SER A 550 20.43 7.43 -28.72
C SER A 550 19.16 7.86 -27.99
N VAL A 551 18.02 7.34 -28.46
CA VAL A 551 16.69 7.55 -27.85
C VAL A 551 16.66 6.98 -26.42
N GLU A 552 17.39 5.89 -26.17
CA GLU A 552 17.50 5.24 -24.87
C GLU A 552 18.26 6.09 -23.86
N VAL A 553 19.33 6.78 -24.28
CA VAL A 553 20.07 7.73 -23.43
C VAL A 553 19.24 9.00 -23.22
N ASP A 554 18.60 9.52 -24.28
CA ASP A 554 17.80 10.74 -24.23
C ASP A 554 16.56 10.59 -23.32
N ARG A 555 15.78 9.51 -23.43
CA ARG A 555 14.61 9.27 -22.54
C ARG A 555 15.00 9.25 -21.06
N GLN A 556 16.18 8.72 -20.72
CA GLN A 556 16.66 8.61 -19.35
C GLN A 556 17.25 9.93 -18.83
N ARG A 557 17.85 10.73 -19.72
CA ARG A 557 18.22 12.12 -19.45
C ARG A 557 16.98 12.96 -19.16
N ASN A 558 15.95 12.81 -19.98
CA ASN A 558 14.67 13.49 -19.85
C ASN A 558 13.96 13.13 -18.54
N ARG A 559 13.95 11.85 -18.12
CA ARG A 559 13.51 11.44 -16.77
C ARG A 559 14.24 12.20 -15.66
N LEU A 560 15.58 12.20 -15.68
CA LEU A 560 16.36 12.78 -14.60
C LEU A 560 16.21 14.31 -14.53
N GLN A 561 16.11 14.98 -15.68
CA GLN A 561 15.80 16.41 -15.72
C GLN A 561 14.36 16.70 -15.28
N ALA A 562 13.39 15.84 -15.61
CA ALA A 562 12.01 15.95 -15.11
C ALA A 562 11.97 15.87 -13.58
N ALA A 563 12.67 14.89 -12.98
CA ALA A 563 12.77 14.76 -11.53
C ALA A 563 13.40 16.00 -10.87
N ASN A 564 14.42 16.61 -11.49
CA ASN A 564 14.98 17.88 -11.03
C ASN A 564 13.95 19.01 -11.10
N ALA A 565 13.25 19.17 -12.23
CA ALA A 565 12.21 20.19 -12.41
C ALA A 565 11.03 20.01 -11.42
N MET A 566 10.64 18.76 -11.12
CA MET A 566 9.66 18.42 -10.08
C MET A 566 10.15 18.86 -8.68
N ALA A 567 11.42 18.63 -8.35
CA ALA A 567 12.01 19.02 -7.07
C ALA A 567 12.14 20.55 -6.93
N GLU A 568 12.55 21.24 -8.00
CA GLU A 568 12.62 22.72 -8.06
C GLU A 568 11.23 23.35 -7.94
N ALA A 569 10.25 22.86 -8.69
CA ALA A 569 8.87 23.34 -8.63
C ALA A 569 8.24 23.10 -7.24
N ARG A 570 8.52 21.95 -6.60
CA ARG A 570 8.14 21.70 -5.19
C ARG A 570 8.76 22.75 -4.26
N ILE A 571 10.06 23.05 -4.39
CA ILE A 571 10.74 24.04 -3.54
C ILE A 571 10.10 25.43 -3.70
N ALA A 572 9.80 25.86 -4.93
CA ALA A 572 9.10 27.12 -5.19
C ALA A 572 7.68 27.12 -4.59
N ALA A 573 6.94 26.01 -4.73
CA ALA A 573 5.59 25.87 -4.18
C ALA A 573 5.55 25.90 -2.64
N GLU A 574 6.49 25.24 -1.95
CA GLU A 574 6.61 25.33 -0.48
C GLU A 574 6.97 26.74 0.00
N GLN A 575 7.72 27.52 -0.79
CA GLN A 575 7.99 28.94 -0.54
C GLN A 575 6.77 29.85 -0.83
N GLY A 576 5.70 29.30 -1.39
CA GLY A 576 4.48 30.01 -1.77
C GLY A 576 4.47 30.57 -3.19
N ASP A 577 5.55 30.40 -3.96
CA ASP A 577 5.61 30.80 -5.37
C ASP A 577 5.07 29.70 -6.29
N LEU A 578 3.75 29.52 -6.25
CA LEU A 578 3.03 28.59 -7.12
C LEU A 578 3.12 28.98 -8.61
N ALA A 579 3.25 30.27 -8.90
CA ALA A 579 3.38 30.75 -10.28
C ALA A 579 4.75 30.38 -10.88
N GLY A 580 5.82 30.58 -10.12
CA GLY A 580 7.16 30.10 -10.44
C GLY A 580 7.20 28.58 -10.57
N ALA A 581 6.58 27.84 -9.64
CA ALA A 581 6.48 26.39 -9.69
C ALA A 581 5.81 25.87 -10.99
N VAL A 582 4.65 26.42 -11.36
CA VAL A 582 3.96 26.06 -12.61
C VAL A 582 4.79 26.43 -13.84
N SER A 583 5.49 27.58 -13.81
CA SER A 583 6.38 28.03 -14.89
C SER A 583 7.59 27.12 -15.09
N ILE A 584 8.23 26.64 -14.01
CA ILE A 584 9.32 25.65 -14.06
C ILE A 584 8.85 24.40 -14.79
N LEU A 585 7.71 23.84 -14.40
CA LEU A 585 7.11 22.68 -15.05
C LEU A 585 6.73 22.96 -16.51
N GLU A 586 6.19 24.14 -16.82
CA GLU A 586 5.76 24.49 -18.20
C GLU A 586 6.94 24.64 -19.14
N ASN A 587 8.03 25.27 -18.67
CA ASN A 587 9.25 25.44 -19.45
C ASN A 587 9.94 24.10 -19.67
N PHE A 588 9.96 23.22 -18.65
CA PHE A 588 10.49 21.87 -18.81
C PHE A 588 9.66 21.04 -19.80
N ARG A 589 8.32 21.07 -19.74
CA ARG A 589 7.44 20.38 -20.72
C ARG A 589 7.66 20.88 -22.16
N LYS A 590 7.81 22.19 -22.35
CA LYS A 590 8.15 22.79 -23.66
C LYS A 590 9.50 22.29 -24.18
N MET A 591 10.50 22.18 -23.31
CA MET A 591 11.82 21.63 -23.66
C MET A 591 11.72 20.13 -23.99
N LEU A 592 11.05 19.35 -23.15
CA LEU A 592 10.81 17.91 -23.32
C LEU A 592 10.19 17.61 -24.69
N SER A 593 9.17 18.35 -25.14
CA SER A 593 8.55 18.14 -26.46
C SER A 593 9.49 18.34 -27.67
N GLN A 594 10.69 18.89 -27.46
CA GLN A 594 11.70 19.10 -28.51
C GLN A 594 12.80 18.03 -28.52
N THR A 595 12.85 17.14 -27.54
CA THR A 595 13.91 16.12 -27.41
C THR A 595 13.72 14.98 -28.43
N ALA A 596 14.77 14.17 -28.63
CA ALA A 596 14.73 13.09 -29.62
C ALA A 596 13.71 12.02 -29.22
N SER A 597 13.71 11.61 -27.95
CA SER A 597 12.80 10.57 -27.44
C SER A 597 11.34 11.01 -27.46
N ALA A 598 11.05 12.28 -27.16
CA ALA A 598 9.69 12.82 -27.24
C ALA A 598 9.18 12.88 -28.69
N LYS A 599 10.01 13.32 -29.64
CA LYS A 599 9.69 13.31 -31.08
C LYS A 599 9.46 11.90 -31.62
N SER A 600 10.10 10.89 -31.03
CA SER A 600 9.89 9.47 -31.34
C SER A 600 8.63 8.86 -30.69
N ASN A 601 7.84 9.63 -29.94
CA ASN A 601 6.69 9.15 -29.14
C ASN A 601 7.05 8.03 -28.15
N ASP A 602 8.23 8.12 -27.51
CA ASP A 602 8.62 7.19 -26.44
C ASP A 602 7.59 7.23 -25.27
N HIS A 603 7.17 6.05 -24.82
CA HIS A 603 6.10 5.91 -23.83
C HIS A 603 6.44 6.55 -22.47
N LEU A 604 7.71 6.48 -22.03
CA LEU A 604 8.14 7.14 -20.80
C LEU A 604 8.05 8.65 -20.93
N CYS A 605 8.40 9.21 -22.08
CA CYS A 605 8.32 10.65 -22.34
C CYS A 605 6.88 11.16 -22.43
N VAL A 606 5.98 10.40 -23.06
CA VAL A 606 4.54 10.71 -23.07
C VAL A 606 3.95 10.66 -21.66
N GLY A 607 4.31 9.65 -20.86
CA GLY A 607 3.90 9.57 -19.46
C GLY A 607 4.41 10.73 -18.61
N LEU A 608 5.70 11.09 -18.74
CA LEU A 608 6.29 12.23 -18.05
C LEU A 608 5.57 13.55 -18.36
N ASP A 609 5.21 13.83 -19.62
CA ASP A 609 4.46 15.06 -19.94
C ASP A 609 3.07 15.09 -19.28
N ALA A 610 2.38 13.95 -19.24
CA ALA A 610 1.08 13.81 -18.58
C ALA A 610 1.17 14.01 -17.06
N GLU A 611 2.18 13.44 -16.40
CA GLU A 611 2.43 13.64 -14.97
C GLU A 611 2.79 15.09 -14.64
N LEU A 612 3.67 15.71 -15.43
CA LEU A 612 4.04 17.11 -15.25
C LEU A 612 2.83 18.04 -15.44
N LYS A 613 1.91 17.70 -16.35
CA LYS A 613 0.62 18.41 -16.51
C LYS A 613 -0.28 18.27 -15.29
N GLU A 614 -0.47 17.06 -14.77
CA GLU A 614 -1.25 16.80 -13.55
C GLU A 614 -0.64 17.56 -12.34
N MET A 615 0.69 17.63 -12.23
CA MET A 615 1.37 18.45 -11.20
C MET A 615 1.07 19.95 -11.34
N GLN A 616 1.05 20.50 -12.56
CA GLN A 616 0.67 21.90 -12.79
C GLN A 616 -0.78 22.18 -12.38
N GLU A 617 -1.71 21.28 -12.70
CA GLU A 617 -3.12 21.40 -12.34
C GLU A 617 -3.31 21.36 -10.82
N ARG A 618 -2.54 20.52 -10.12
CA ARG A 618 -2.50 20.44 -8.64
C ARG A 618 -1.76 21.60 -7.96
N MET A 619 -1.15 22.52 -8.72
CA MET A 619 -0.57 23.78 -8.22
C MET A 619 -1.51 25.00 -8.37
N ALA A 620 -2.75 24.81 -8.86
CA ALA A 620 -3.68 25.91 -9.15
C ALA A 620 -4.02 26.82 -7.95
N SER A 621 -3.90 26.32 -6.71
CA SER A 621 -3.96 27.16 -5.50
C SER A 621 -3.22 26.49 -4.34
N ARG A 622 -2.88 27.29 -3.32
CA ARG A 622 -2.19 26.80 -2.12
C ARG A 622 -2.93 25.65 -1.43
N HIS A 623 -4.26 25.73 -1.36
CA HIS A 623 -5.08 24.69 -0.75
C HIS A 623 -5.02 23.36 -1.53
N VAL A 624 -5.10 23.41 -2.87
CA VAL A 624 -4.99 22.21 -3.72
C VAL A 624 -3.58 21.61 -3.64
N TYR A 625 -2.56 22.46 -3.63
CA TYR A 625 -1.17 22.02 -3.46
C TYR A 625 -0.95 21.35 -2.10
N GLU A 626 -1.41 21.94 -1.00
CA GLU A 626 -1.27 21.39 0.35
C GLU A 626 -2.09 20.11 0.55
N ALA A 627 -3.28 20.01 -0.05
CA ALA A 627 -4.18 18.86 0.09
C ALA A 627 -3.78 17.64 -0.75
N SER A 628 -3.30 17.82 -1.99
CA SER A 628 -2.90 16.67 -2.84
C SER A 628 -1.71 16.91 -3.77
N GLY A 629 -1.40 18.15 -4.16
CA GLY A 629 -0.25 18.44 -5.03
C GLY A 629 1.10 18.04 -4.43
N ARG A 630 1.37 18.38 -3.17
CA ARG A 630 2.58 18.01 -2.44
C ARG A 630 2.77 16.49 -2.44
N ALA A 631 1.75 15.74 -2.01
CA ALA A 631 1.81 14.28 -1.91
C ALA A 631 1.98 13.62 -3.29
N TYR A 632 1.32 14.13 -4.32
CA TYR A 632 1.49 13.65 -5.70
C TYR A 632 2.93 13.83 -6.21
N ILE A 633 3.53 15.02 -6.02
CA ILE A 633 4.91 15.29 -6.44
C ILE A 633 5.91 14.44 -5.64
N LEU A 634 5.73 14.28 -4.33
CA LEU A 634 6.62 13.45 -3.50
C LEU A 634 6.54 11.96 -3.89
N SER A 635 5.35 11.46 -4.24
CA SER A 635 5.20 10.10 -4.77
C SER A 635 5.86 9.94 -6.15
N GLY A 636 5.74 10.95 -7.03
CA GLY A 636 6.41 10.96 -8.32
C GLY A 636 7.93 11.01 -8.23
N LEU A 637 8.46 11.86 -7.35
CA LEU A 637 9.90 11.92 -7.06
C LEU A 637 10.41 10.56 -6.54
N SER A 638 9.75 9.95 -5.55
CA SER A 638 10.09 8.63 -5.03
C SER A 638 10.06 7.55 -6.13
N SER A 639 9.07 7.62 -7.02
CA SER A 639 8.94 6.69 -8.16
C SER A 639 10.09 6.81 -9.16
N HIS A 640 10.48 8.02 -9.57
CA HIS A 640 11.58 8.20 -10.53
C HIS A 640 12.97 8.06 -9.94
N SER A 641 13.14 8.33 -8.64
CA SER A 641 14.43 8.24 -7.95
C SER A 641 14.82 6.80 -7.63
N TRP A 642 13.85 5.97 -7.24
CA TRP A 642 13.98 4.51 -7.06
C TRP A 642 13.61 3.68 -8.28
N GLN A 643 13.09 4.30 -9.34
CA GLN A 643 12.63 3.64 -10.58
C GLN A 643 11.61 2.52 -10.27
N ARG A 644 10.64 2.83 -9.41
CA ARG A 644 9.64 1.90 -8.88
C ARG A 644 8.23 2.45 -9.04
N ALA A 645 7.27 1.56 -9.26
CA ALA A 645 5.87 1.94 -9.35
C ALA A 645 5.34 2.33 -7.96
N THR A 646 4.85 3.56 -7.84
CA THR A 646 4.13 4.06 -6.66
C THR A 646 2.65 4.22 -6.99
N ALA A 647 1.79 4.18 -5.97
CA ALA A 647 0.44 4.69 -6.18
C ALA A 647 0.50 6.22 -6.18
N ARG A 648 -0.16 6.82 -7.18
CA ARG A 648 -0.39 8.24 -7.31
C ARG A 648 -1.91 8.44 -7.38
N GLY A 649 -2.40 9.59 -6.94
CA GLY A 649 -3.84 9.85 -6.79
C GLY A 649 -4.66 9.65 -8.08
N ASP A 650 -5.99 9.57 -7.94
CA ASP A 650 -6.91 9.35 -9.06
C ASP A 650 -6.72 10.47 -10.10
N SER A 651 -6.19 10.13 -11.27
CA SER A 651 -5.97 11.09 -12.35
C SER A 651 -7.18 11.12 -13.26
N THR A 652 -7.55 12.32 -13.69
CA THR A 652 -8.86 12.59 -14.32
C THR A 652 -9.07 11.91 -15.68
N ASP A 653 -8.00 11.42 -16.32
CA ASP A 653 -8.07 10.56 -17.51
C ASP A 653 -7.77 9.09 -17.17
N SER A 654 -8.83 8.31 -16.94
CA SER A 654 -8.79 6.86 -16.65
C SER A 654 -8.25 5.98 -17.79
N SER A 655 -7.75 6.59 -18.87
CA SER A 655 -7.15 5.92 -20.04
C SER A 655 -5.67 6.23 -20.23
N SER A 656 -5.07 7.14 -19.45
CA SER A 656 -3.90 7.88 -19.93
C SER A 656 -2.71 8.01 -18.96
N LEU A 657 -2.83 7.71 -17.66
CA LEU A 657 -1.76 8.02 -16.69
C LEU A 657 -1.01 6.81 -16.07
N VAL A 658 0.03 6.44 -16.81
CA VAL A 658 1.38 6.06 -16.36
C VAL A 658 1.53 4.87 -15.41
N HIS A 659 1.53 3.69 -16.04
CA HIS A 659 2.08 2.43 -15.52
C HIS A 659 3.63 2.41 -15.45
N ALA A 660 4.30 3.55 -15.19
CA ALA A 660 5.76 3.58 -15.17
C ALA A 660 6.32 2.65 -14.07
N TYR A 661 7.31 1.84 -14.45
CA TYR A 661 7.94 0.83 -13.60
C TYR A 661 6.99 -0.25 -13.06
N GLN A 662 5.77 -0.36 -13.60
CA GLN A 662 4.83 -1.42 -13.22
C GLN A 662 5.25 -2.73 -13.88
N THR A 663 5.56 -3.75 -13.08
CA THR A 663 5.90 -5.08 -13.59
C THR A 663 4.66 -5.92 -13.85
N GLN A 664 4.78 -7.00 -14.63
CA GLN A 664 3.68 -7.92 -14.93
C GLN A 664 2.98 -8.45 -13.67
N SER A 665 3.76 -8.81 -12.64
CA SER A 665 3.23 -9.24 -11.33
C SER A 665 2.36 -8.17 -10.65
N MET A 666 2.74 -6.90 -10.76
CA MET A 666 1.96 -5.78 -10.22
C MET A 666 0.63 -5.60 -10.97
N ALA A 667 0.66 -5.64 -12.32
CA ALA A 667 -0.52 -5.51 -13.16
C ALA A 667 -1.53 -6.66 -12.93
N GLU A 668 -1.04 -7.89 -12.70
CA GLU A 668 -1.88 -9.03 -12.34
C GLU A 668 -2.53 -8.87 -10.96
N MET A 669 -1.78 -8.40 -9.95
CA MET A 669 -2.34 -8.17 -8.61
C MET A 669 -3.38 -7.04 -8.61
N LEU A 670 -3.16 -5.97 -9.37
CA LEU A 670 -4.16 -4.92 -9.61
C LEU A 670 -5.42 -5.49 -10.26
N SER A 671 -5.27 -6.30 -11.31
CA SER A 671 -6.40 -6.96 -11.99
C SER A 671 -7.21 -7.84 -11.03
N ARG A 672 -6.53 -8.59 -10.14
CA ARG A 672 -7.17 -9.39 -9.07
C ARG A 672 -7.88 -8.50 -8.04
N SER A 673 -7.30 -7.36 -7.66
CA SER A 673 -7.90 -6.38 -6.76
C SER A 673 -9.21 -5.84 -7.34
N GLN A 674 -9.18 -5.37 -8.58
CA GLN A 674 -10.35 -4.84 -9.28
C GLN A 674 -11.45 -5.89 -9.47
N ALA A 675 -11.09 -7.14 -9.79
CA ALA A 675 -12.03 -8.26 -9.86
C ALA A 675 -12.69 -8.58 -8.50
N SER A 676 -11.93 -8.59 -7.40
CA SER A 676 -12.52 -8.77 -6.05
C SER A 676 -13.45 -7.61 -5.66
N SER A 677 -13.17 -6.41 -6.19
CA SER A 677 -13.95 -5.21 -5.95
C SER A 677 -15.26 -5.15 -6.74
N SER A 678 -15.30 -5.64 -7.97
CA SER A 678 -16.54 -5.73 -8.76
C SER A 678 -17.49 -6.83 -8.24
N VAL A 679 -16.97 -7.95 -7.73
CA VAL A 679 -17.78 -9.02 -7.12
C VAL A 679 -18.49 -8.56 -5.84
N SER A 680 -17.86 -7.68 -5.05
CA SER A 680 -18.47 -7.12 -3.84
C SER A 680 -19.56 -6.08 -4.16
N ILE A 681 -19.38 -5.25 -5.20
CA ILE A 681 -20.41 -4.33 -5.71
C ILE A 681 -21.60 -5.11 -6.31
N SER A 682 -21.34 -6.17 -7.08
CA SER A 682 -22.38 -7.01 -7.69
C SER A 682 -23.33 -7.62 -6.66
N LYS A 683 -22.80 -8.10 -5.52
CA LYS A 683 -23.62 -8.61 -4.39
C LYS A 683 -24.51 -7.54 -3.75
N HIS A 684 -24.16 -6.25 -3.87
CA HIS A 684 -25.00 -5.14 -3.44
C HIS A 684 -26.08 -4.75 -4.48
N MET A 685 -25.78 -4.82 -5.78
CA MET A 685 -26.78 -4.49 -6.82
C MET A 685 -27.91 -5.51 -6.97
N PHE A 686 -27.68 -6.80 -6.67
CA PHE A 686 -28.72 -7.83 -6.75
C PHE A 686 -29.78 -7.78 -5.62
N LEU A 687 -29.77 -6.73 -4.78
CA LEU A 687 -30.73 -6.53 -3.68
C LEU A 687 -31.71 -5.35 -3.89
N GLN A 688 -31.86 -4.82 -5.11
CA GLN A 688 -32.99 -3.94 -5.44
C GLN A 688 -34.19 -4.75 -5.97
N PRO A 689 -35.36 -4.72 -5.30
CA PRO A 689 -36.57 -5.33 -5.84
C PRO A 689 -37.07 -4.49 -7.03
N LYS A 690 -37.37 -5.14 -8.16
CA LYS A 690 -38.04 -4.48 -9.29
C LYS A 690 -39.39 -3.90 -8.84
N PRO A 691 -39.75 -2.66 -9.20
CA PRO A 691 -41.09 -2.15 -8.96
C PRO A 691 -42.12 -2.99 -9.74
N ARG A 692 -43.29 -3.19 -9.13
CA ARG A 692 -44.50 -3.70 -9.75
C ARG A 692 -45.50 -2.56 -9.91
#